data_AF-A0A9Q4HGK0-F1
#
_entry.id   AF-A0A9Q4HGK0-F1
#
_cell.length_a   1.000
_cell.length_b   1.000
_cell.length_c   1.000
_cell.angle_alpha   90.00
_cell.angle_beta   90.00
_cell.angle_gamma   90.00
#
_symmetry.space_group_name_H-M   'P 1'
#
loop_
_entity.id
_entity.type
_entity.pdbx_description
1 polymer ?
#
loop_
_entity_poly.entity_id
_entity_poly.type
_entity_poly.pdbx_seq_one_letter_code
_entity_poly.pdbx_strand_id
1 'polypeptide(L)'
;MNQQDKEWKEEQSRIDEVLQELGKKERFLETSAGGLKHDIIELRKSFWEDVTVNLDDAHEAVETMASIKQQAELLSDRERNHRRMDQQLKRIHRLKASPYFGRIDFIENGEERAEQIYIGLASCMDEKEEQFLIYDWRAPISSMYYNYSPGKAEYEVPGETIEGEMVLKRQFIIKNGALKAMFNTDMTIGDEMLQEVLSHQSDTQMKNIVSTIQKEQNQIIRNEKSKFLIVQGAAGSGKTSAALQRVAYLLYRHRGVIDAGQIVLFSPNFLFNSYVSSVLPELGEENMEQATFQEYIEHRLGRKFQCESPFDQLEYCLTETKDDGFPSRLAGITWKAGLSFQQFIDEYVSRLSSEGMIFKNIIFRGQKLITKEQIQSYFYSLDQGQSIPNRMEQTARWLLSELNKLEKKERRKDWVVQEAELLDKEDYLDVYKKLQERKQFSESTFNDYQREQQLLAAIIVKKAFKPLKQAVRLFAFLDVTQLYLQLFSSWGGKCQHEETAAIGELTRSAFAENKLLYEDAAPFLYMQDLIEGRKKNTKIKHLFIDEAQDYSPFQMAYMRSIFPSASMTVLGDINQSIYAHSIHGVKHMDACFEADPAEYVRLKRTYRSTRQIVELTKAMLQDGADIEPFNRNGEMPLVFKTEGREDLCQKLTKEIDRLKKQGHETIAVICKTAQQCIQAHAHMSEYIDVRLIHKENQTFQKGVCVIPVYLAKGIEFDAVLVYDASEEHYQTEHDRRLLYTACTRAMHMLTVFYTGEASPFVTAVPPHLYQNAE
;
A
#
# COMPACT_ATOMS: atom_id res chain seq x y z
N MET A 1 -53.53 -5.50 12.43
CA MET A 1 -52.22 -5.39 11.76
C MET A 1 -51.28 -4.77 12.75
N ASN A 2 -50.16 -5.44 13.05
CA ASN A 2 -49.16 -4.89 13.96
C ASN A 2 -48.61 -3.59 13.38
N GLN A 3 -48.30 -2.60 14.22
CA GLN A 3 -47.71 -1.33 13.82
C GLN A 3 -46.40 -1.54 13.02
N GLN A 4 -45.65 -2.59 13.37
CA GLN A 4 -44.45 -3.04 12.67
C GLN A 4 -44.71 -3.51 11.23
N ASP A 5 -45.84 -4.19 10.95
CA ASP A 5 -46.20 -4.62 9.58
C ASP A 5 -46.59 -3.43 8.70
N LYS A 6 -47.11 -2.36 9.32
CA LYS A 6 -47.48 -1.13 8.60
C LYS A 6 -46.23 -0.36 8.20
N GLU A 7 -45.30 -0.16 9.13
CA GLU A 7 -44.00 0.48 8.86
C GLU A 7 -43.20 -0.31 7.82
N TRP A 8 -43.16 -1.64 7.92
CA TRP A 8 -42.47 -2.48 6.92
C TRP A 8 -43.00 -2.28 5.49
N LYS A 9 -44.32 -2.17 5.33
CA LYS A 9 -44.96 -1.92 4.03
C LYS A 9 -44.72 -0.51 3.51
N GLU A 10 -44.73 0.48 4.40
CA GLU A 10 -44.41 1.87 4.05
C GLU A 10 -42.97 1.98 3.55
N GLU A 11 -42.01 1.37 4.26
CA GLU A 11 -40.60 1.36 3.85
C GLU A 11 -40.39 0.57 2.55
N GLN A 12 -41.04 -0.58 2.37
CA GLN A 12 -40.96 -1.31 1.08
C GLN A 12 -41.55 -0.50 -0.08
N SER A 13 -42.67 0.20 0.12
CA SER A 13 -43.24 1.09 -0.90
C SER A 13 -42.27 2.23 -1.26
N ARG A 14 -41.57 2.78 -0.27
CA ARG A 14 -40.54 3.80 -0.48
C ARG A 14 -39.35 3.25 -1.28
N ILE A 15 -38.91 2.03 -1.01
CA ILE A 15 -37.87 1.34 -1.80
C ILE A 15 -38.32 1.22 -3.26
N ASP A 16 -39.57 0.81 -3.49
CA ASP A 16 -40.11 0.63 -4.84
C ASP A 16 -40.17 1.96 -5.61
N GLU A 17 -40.57 3.07 -4.97
CA GLU A 17 -40.52 4.43 -5.55
C GLU A 17 -39.11 4.81 -5.98
N VAL A 18 -38.14 4.64 -5.09
CA VAL A 18 -36.72 4.96 -5.36
C VAL A 18 -36.16 4.09 -6.49
N LEU A 19 -36.49 2.80 -6.52
CA LEU A 19 -36.06 1.90 -7.60
C LEU A 19 -36.69 2.25 -8.95
N GLN A 20 -37.96 2.66 -8.94
CA GLN A 20 -38.63 3.13 -10.14
C GLN A 20 -37.91 4.36 -10.70
N GLU A 21 -37.53 5.30 -9.84
CA GLU A 21 -36.84 6.51 -10.27
C GLU A 21 -35.41 6.23 -10.75
N LEU A 22 -34.63 5.44 -10.00
CA LEU A 22 -33.31 4.97 -10.42
C LEU A 22 -33.40 4.25 -11.77
N GLY A 23 -34.47 3.47 -12.00
CA GLY A 23 -34.72 2.79 -13.27
C GLY A 23 -35.00 3.74 -14.43
N LYS A 24 -35.69 4.87 -14.20
CA LYS A 24 -35.89 5.90 -15.22
C LYS A 24 -34.58 6.63 -15.53
N LYS A 25 -33.82 7.04 -14.50
CA LYS A 25 -32.52 7.71 -14.66
C LYS A 25 -31.51 6.80 -15.38
N GLU A 26 -31.46 5.52 -15.04
CA GLU A 26 -30.61 4.53 -15.73
C GLU A 26 -30.94 4.46 -17.23
N ARG A 27 -32.20 4.25 -17.61
CA ARG A 27 -32.61 4.17 -19.03
C ARG A 27 -32.28 5.44 -19.80
N PHE A 28 -32.48 6.61 -19.19
CA PHE A 28 -32.13 7.88 -19.80
C PHE A 28 -30.61 7.98 -20.04
N LEU A 29 -29.80 7.62 -19.04
CA LEU A 29 -28.34 7.65 -19.14
C LEU A 29 -27.80 6.60 -20.12
N GLU A 30 -28.35 5.39 -20.16
CA GLU A 30 -27.97 4.34 -21.13
C GLU A 30 -28.23 4.78 -22.57
N THR A 31 -29.41 5.33 -22.82
CA THR A 31 -29.80 5.83 -24.16
C THR A 31 -28.88 6.97 -24.59
N SER A 32 -28.66 7.93 -23.68
CA SER A 32 -27.84 9.10 -23.96
C SER A 32 -26.35 8.74 -24.11
N ALA A 33 -25.83 7.82 -23.30
CA ALA A 33 -24.45 7.34 -23.40
C ALA A 33 -24.23 6.53 -24.68
N GLY A 34 -25.21 5.71 -25.09
CA GLY A 34 -25.20 4.98 -26.36
C GLY A 34 -25.16 5.92 -27.57
N GLY A 35 -25.98 6.98 -27.56
CA GLY A 35 -25.94 8.04 -28.57
C GLY A 35 -24.58 8.74 -28.63
N LEU A 36 -24.07 9.19 -27.47
CA LEU A 36 -22.78 9.90 -27.39
C LEU A 36 -21.60 9.02 -27.81
N LYS A 37 -21.66 7.70 -27.55
CA LYS A 37 -20.66 6.74 -28.04
C LYS A 37 -20.67 6.66 -29.57
N HIS A 38 -21.85 6.68 -30.18
CA HIS A 38 -21.99 6.70 -31.63
C HIS A 38 -21.39 8.00 -32.22
N ASP A 39 -21.73 9.15 -31.63
CA ASP A 39 -21.18 10.46 -32.01
C ASP A 39 -19.64 10.47 -31.95
N ILE A 40 -19.04 9.91 -30.89
CA ILE A 40 -17.57 9.82 -30.75
C ILE A 40 -16.96 8.97 -31.87
N ILE A 41 -17.61 7.85 -32.25
CA ILE A 41 -17.14 6.99 -33.33
C ILE A 41 -17.23 7.71 -34.67
N GLU A 42 -18.31 8.48 -34.90
CA GLU A 42 -18.50 9.27 -36.11
C GLU A 42 -17.47 10.41 -36.21
N LEU A 43 -17.28 11.18 -35.15
CA LEU A 43 -16.25 12.23 -35.07
C LEU A 43 -14.84 11.69 -35.30
N ARG A 44 -14.52 10.49 -34.80
CA ARG A 44 -13.22 9.85 -35.09
C ARG A 44 -13.05 9.47 -36.55
N LYS A 45 -14.13 9.17 -37.27
CA LYS A 45 -14.10 8.87 -38.70
C LYS A 45 -13.98 10.14 -39.54
N SER A 46 -14.75 11.18 -39.21
CA SER A 46 -14.74 12.45 -39.95
C SER A 46 -13.56 13.36 -39.60
N PHE A 47 -12.80 13.06 -38.53
CA PHE A 47 -11.70 13.89 -38.03
C PHE A 47 -10.72 14.37 -39.12
N TRP A 48 -10.34 13.48 -40.05
CA TRP A 48 -9.41 13.81 -41.14
C TRP A 48 -10.11 14.35 -42.39
N GLU A 49 -11.43 14.26 -42.47
CA GLU A 49 -12.25 14.84 -43.54
C GLU A 49 -12.56 16.32 -43.25
N ASP A 50 -12.75 16.67 -41.97
CA ASP A 50 -13.07 18.02 -41.49
C ASP A 50 -11.84 18.92 -41.34
N VAL A 51 -10.63 18.34 -41.39
CA VAL A 51 -9.36 19.08 -41.32
C VAL A 51 -8.72 19.09 -42.71
N THR A 52 -8.78 20.23 -43.39
CA THR A 52 -7.94 20.46 -44.55
C THR A 52 -6.50 20.70 -44.09
N VAL A 53 -5.70 19.64 -44.14
CA VAL A 53 -4.28 19.71 -43.82
C VAL A 53 -3.56 20.43 -44.95
N ASN A 54 -3.23 21.70 -44.75
CA ASN A 54 -2.42 22.48 -45.66
C ASN A 54 -1.22 23.05 -44.90
N LEU A 55 -0.02 22.75 -45.39
CA LEU A 55 1.25 23.12 -44.74
C LEU A 55 2.13 23.96 -45.66
N ASP A 56 1.60 24.41 -46.80
CA ASP A 56 2.37 25.06 -47.86
C ASP A 56 2.72 26.52 -47.53
N ASP A 57 1.85 27.22 -46.78
CA ASP A 57 2.09 28.57 -46.25
C ASP A 57 2.07 28.61 -44.72
N ALA A 58 2.86 29.51 -44.11
CA ALA A 58 2.96 29.62 -42.66
C ALA A 58 1.65 30.12 -42.01
N HIS A 59 0.85 30.93 -42.71
CA HIS A 59 -0.47 31.32 -42.22
C HIS A 59 -1.47 30.17 -42.33
N GLU A 60 -1.48 29.45 -43.46
CA GLU A 60 -2.35 28.27 -43.66
C GLU A 60 -2.03 27.13 -42.68
N ALA A 61 -0.75 26.91 -42.37
CA ALA A 61 -0.34 25.91 -41.38
C ALA A 61 -0.82 26.24 -39.95
N VAL A 62 -0.87 27.53 -39.59
CA VAL A 62 -1.43 27.99 -38.31
C VAL A 62 -2.94 27.79 -38.29
N GLU A 63 -3.63 28.04 -39.41
CA GLU A 63 -5.06 27.77 -39.55
C GLU A 63 -5.38 26.26 -39.46
N THR A 64 -4.61 25.41 -40.13
CA THR A 64 -4.70 23.94 -40.00
C THR A 64 -4.46 23.51 -38.55
N MET A 65 -3.45 24.06 -37.87
CA MET A 65 -3.17 23.69 -36.47
C MET A 65 -4.28 24.16 -35.52
N ALA A 66 -4.87 25.33 -35.77
CA ALA A 66 -6.03 25.82 -35.04
C ALA A 66 -7.25 24.90 -35.26
N SER A 67 -7.51 24.47 -36.50
CA SER A 67 -8.58 23.53 -36.85
C SER A 67 -8.40 22.17 -36.18
N ILE A 68 -7.19 21.58 -36.24
CA ILE A 68 -6.86 20.33 -35.56
C ILE A 68 -7.07 20.46 -34.05
N LYS A 69 -6.59 21.56 -33.46
CA LYS A 69 -6.75 21.79 -32.02
C LYS A 69 -8.23 21.89 -31.64
N GLN A 70 -9.03 22.61 -32.42
CA GLN A 70 -10.47 22.75 -32.20
C GLN A 70 -11.19 21.40 -32.27
N GLN A 71 -10.89 20.59 -33.29
CA GLN A 71 -11.48 19.25 -33.43
C GLN A 71 -11.04 18.29 -32.32
N ALA A 72 -9.76 18.33 -31.93
CA ALA A 72 -9.24 17.52 -30.83
C ALA A 72 -9.86 17.91 -29.48
N GLU A 73 -10.10 19.21 -29.25
CA GLU A 73 -10.76 19.72 -28.04
C GLU A 73 -12.23 19.27 -27.98
N LEU A 74 -12.98 19.38 -29.09
CA LEU A 74 -14.34 18.86 -29.20
C LEU A 74 -14.41 17.34 -28.94
N LEU A 75 -13.49 16.57 -29.52
CA LEU A 75 -13.42 15.13 -29.29
C LEU A 75 -13.11 14.81 -27.82
N SER A 76 -12.15 15.52 -27.22
CA SER A 76 -11.76 15.31 -25.82
C SER A 76 -12.91 15.63 -24.86
N ASP A 77 -13.67 16.70 -25.12
CA ASP A 77 -14.84 17.05 -24.31
C ASP A 77 -15.97 16.03 -24.44
N ARG A 78 -16.22 15.51 -25.65
CA ARG A 78 -17.18 14.43 -25.88
C ARG A 78 -16.77 13.15 -25.16
N GLU A 79 -15.50 12.77 -25.22
CA GLU A 79 -14.97 11.61 -24.49
C GLU A 79 -15.08 11.77 -22.96
N ARG A 80 -14.77 12.97 -22.44
CA ARG A 80 -14.95 13.28 -21.01
C ARG A 80 -16.41 13.16 -20.58
N ASN A 81 -17.34 13.68 -21.38
CA ASN A 81 -18.77 13.59 -21.11
C ASN A 81 -19.25 12.13 -21.12
N HIS A 82 -18.83 11.34 -22.12
CA HIS A 82 -19.15 9.91 -22.17
C HIS A 82 -18.60 9.17 -20.94
N ARG A 83 -17.36 9.46 -20.54
CA ARG A 83 -16.78 8.87 -19.32
C ARG A 83 -17.56 9.23 -18.05
N ARG A 84 -18.01 10.49 -17.90
CA ARG A 84 -18.84 10.92 -16.76
C ARG A 84 -20.18 10.18 -16.73
N MET A 85 -20.84 10.04 -17.88
CA MET A 85 -22.12 9.33 -17.99
C MET A 85 -21.97 7.85 -17.66
N ASP A 86 -20.93 7.17 -18.17
CA ASP A 86 -20.64 5.78 -17.85
C ASP A 86 -20.34 5.58 -16.35
N GLN A 87 -19.61 6.52 -15.72
CA GLN A 87 -19.38 6.50 -14.28
C GLN A 87 -20.68 6.68 -13.46
N GLN A 88 -21.56 7.61 -13.86
CA GLN A 88 -22.88 7.78 -13.23
C GLN A 88 -23.75 6.54 -13.39
N LEU A 89 -23.75 5.92 -14.57
CA LEU A 89 -24.50 4.70 -14.84
C LEU A 89 -24.04 3.55 -13.93
N LYS A 90 -22.72 3.33 -13.82
CA LYS A 90 -22.15 2.34 -12.89
C LYS A 90 -22.55 2.60 -11.44
N ARG A 91 -22.63 3.87 -11.03
CA ARG A 91 -23.07 4.26 -9.68
C ARG A 91 -24.56 3.94 -9.45
N ILE A 92 -25.43 4.24 -10.41
CA ILE A 92 -26.87 3.91 -10.33
C ILE A 92 -27.08 2.39 -10.27
N HIS A 93 -26.35 1.64 -11.09
CA HIS A 93 -26.45 0.19 -11.11
C HIS A 93 -26.12 -0.43 -9.73
N ARG A 94 -25.13 0.13 -9.03
CA ARG A 94 -24.80 -0.26 -7.65
C ARG A 94 -25.89 0.13 -6.65
N LEU A 95 -26.39 1.36 -6.72
CA LEU A 95 -27.48 1.84 -5.86
C LEU A 95 -28.74 1.00 -5.98
N LYS A 96 -29.06 0.45 -7.16
CA LYS A 96 -30.23 -0.42 -7.34
C LYS A 96 -30.25 -1.67 -6.47
N ALA A 97 -29.08 -2.22 -6.14
CA ALA A 97 -29.02 -3.41 -5.29
C ALA A 97 -29.36 -3.09 -3.82
N SER A 98 -28.87 -1.95 -3.33
CA SER A 98 -29.08 -1.45 -1.96
C SER A 98 -29.03 0.09 -1.96
N PRO A 99 -30.18 0.78 -2.11
CA PRO A 99 -30.21 2.21 -2.37
C PRO A 99 -29.81 3.05 -1.14
N TYR A 100 -30.31 2.67 0.03
CA TYR A 100 -29.99 3.30 1.31
C TYR A 100 -29.95 2.22 2.41
N PHE A 101 -29.20 2.47 3.47
CA PHE A 101 -29.05 1.55 4.59
C PHE A 101 -29.46 2.16 5.93
N GLY A 102 -29.65 3.48 5.98
CA GLY A 102 -30.02 4.18 7.20
C GLY A 102 -31.06 5.26 6.95
N ARG A 103 -31.83 5.58 7.98
CA ARG A 103 -32.74 6.72 8.02
C ARG A 103 -32.59 7.44 9.36
N ILE A 104 -32.58 8.76 9.32
CA ILE A 104 -32.73 9.62 10.50
C ILE A 104 -33.90 10.56 10.28
N ASP A 105 -34.66 10.80 11.34
CA ASP A 105 -35.66 11.87 11.37
C ASP A 105 -35.12 12.98 12.27
N PHE A 106 -34.85 14.15 11.69
CA PHE A 106 -34.18 15.26 12.36
C PHE A 106 -35.08 16.50 12.37
N ILE A 107 -35.14 17.19 13.51
CA ILE A 107 -35.84 18.46 13.69
C ILE A 107 -34.78 19.52 13.94
N GLU A 108 -34.58 20.43 12.98
CA GLU A 108 -33.66 21.55 13.13
C GLU A 108 -34.21 22.60 14.11
N ASN A 109 -33.32 23.24 14.88
CA ASN A 109 -33.71 24.31 15.80
C ASN A 109 -34.37 25.48 15.06
N GLY A 110 -35.69 25.60 15.17
CA GLY A 110 -36.49 26.63 14.50
C GLY A 110 -37.56 26.06 13.56
N GLU A 111 -37.51 24.76 13.27
CA GLU A 111 -38.54 24.05 12.50
C GLU A 111 -39.48 23.23 13.40
N GLU A 112 -40.74 23.08 12.96
CA GLU A 112 -41.76 22.34 13.71
C GLU A 112 -41.93 20.88 13.25
N ARG A 113 -41.31 20.49 12.13
CA ARG A 113 -41.51 19.17 11.51
C ARG A 113 -40.19 18.42 11.41
N ALA A 114 -40.26 17.10 11.60
CA ALA A 114 -39.12 16.23 11.38
C ALA A 114 -38.91 15.98 9.88
N GLU A 115 -37.72 16.30 9.39
CA GLU A 115 -37.27 15.94 8.05
C GLU A 115 -36.78 14.49 8.03
N GLN A 116 -37.20 13.71 7.02
CA GLN A 116 -36.77 12.34 6.83
C GLN A 116 -35.54 12.28 5.92
N ILE A 117 -34.41 11.88 6.48
CA ILE A 117 -33.13 11.85 5.77
C ILE A 117 -32.71 10.39 5.60
N TYR A 118 -32.72 9.92 4.35
CA TYR A 118 -32.24 8.58 3.98
C TYR A 118 -30.78 8.63 3.59
N ILE A 119 -29.98 7.69 4.08
CA ILE A 119 -28.52 7.67 3.91
C ILE A 119 -28.11 6.42 3.14
N GLY A 120 -27.37 6.62 2.05
CA GLY A 120 -26.92 5.57 1.16
C GLY A 120 -25.49 5.76 0.65
N LEU A 121 -25.09 4.89 -0.28
CA LEU A 121 -23.74 4.89 -0.85
C LEU A 121 -23.43 6.13 -1.69
N ALA A 122 -24.45 6.69 -2.34
CA ALA A 122 -24.33 7.90 -3.13
C ALA A 122 -25.64 8.68 -3.15
N SER A 123 -25.52 9.98 -3.40
CA SER A 123 -26.67 10.88 -3.48
C SER A 123 -27.54 10.57 -4.69
N CYS A 124 -28.85 10.55 -4.48
CA CYS A 124 -29.86 10.51 -5.55
C CYS A 124 -30.88 11.61 -5.26
N MET A 125 -31.05 12.53 -6.20
CA MET A 125 -32.15 13.50 -6.18
C MET A 125 -33.32 12.98 -6.99
N ASP A 126 -34.48 13.63 -6.85
CA ASP A 126 -35.68 13.36 -7.63
C ASP A 126 -35.51 13.74 -9.13
N GLU A 127 -36.51 13.46 -9.98
CA GLU A 127 -36.47 13.81 -11.42
C GLU A 127 -36.29 15.31 -11.70
N LYS A 128 -36.75 16.16 -10.77
CA LYS A 128 -36.67 17.61 -10.90
C LYS A 128 -35.38 18.19 -10.29
N GLU A 129 -34.56 17.36 -9.65
CA GLU A 129 -33.37 17.76 -8.90
C GLU A 129 -33.68 18.81 -7.80
N GLU A 130 -34.90 18.75 -7.24
CA GLU A 130 -35.42 19.63 -6.20
C GLU A 130 -35.26 19.02 -4.81
N GLN A 131 -35.35 17.69 -4.68
CA GLN A 131 -35.31 17.00 -3.39
C GLN A 131 -34.33 15.83 -3.41
N PHE A 132 -33.49 15.74 -2.37
CA PHE A 132 -32.65 14.58 -2.13
C PHE A 132 -33.49 13.40 -1.62
N LEU A 133 -33.61 12.36 -2.44
CA LEU A 133 -34.24 11.11 -2.04
C LEU A 133 -33.31 10.25 -1.20
N ILE A 134 -32.02 10.30 -1.53
CA ILE A 134 -30.94 9.62 -0.82
C ILE A 134 -29.80 10.62 -0.66
N TYR A 135 -29.33 10.78 0.57
CA TYR A 135 -28.11 11.49 0.89
C TYR A 135 -26.91 10.52 0.86
N ASP A 136 -25.80 11.01 0.33
CA ASP A 136 -24.53 10.30 0.37
C ASP A 136 -24.00 10.27 1.81
N TRP A 137 -23.58 9.11 2.31
CA TRP A 137 -23.02 8.96 3.65
C TRP A 137 -21.85 9.92 3.98
N ARG A 138 -21.19 10.45 2.96
CA ARG A 138 -20.06 11.41 3.07
C ARG A 138 -20.51 12.85 3.27
N ALA A 139 -21.80 13.15 3.06
CA ALA A 139 -22.34 14.47 3.26
C ALA A 139 -22.19 14.92 4.72
N PRO A 140 -22.05 16.23 5.00
CA PRO A 140 -21.99 16.75 6.36
C PRO A 140 -23.19 16.35 7.23
N ILE A 141 -24.41 16.44 6.67
CA ILE A 141 -25.66 16.08 7.35
C ILE A 141 -25.69 14.60 7.79
N SER A 142 -25.07 13.71 7.02
CA SER A 142 -24.98 12.29 7.34
C SER A 142 -24.01 11.98 8.49
N SER A 143 -23.21 12.95 8.96
CA SER A 143 -22.38 12.76 10.16
C SER A 143 -23.22 12.49 11.40
N MET A 144 -24.44 13.04 11.45
CA MET A 144 -25.34 12.89 12.59
C MET A 144 -25.65 11.42 12.87
N TYR A 145 -25.88 10.65 11.81
CA TYR A 145 -26.19 9.23 11.89
C TYR A 145 -25.11 8.43 12.63
N TYR A 146 -23.84 8.81 12.52
CA TYR A 146 -22.72 8.11 13.15
C TYR A 146 -22.34 8.67 14.54
N ASN A 147 -22.53 9.97 14.75
CA ASN A 147 -22.04 10.67 15.95
C ASN A 147 -23.03 10.67 17.12
N TYR A 148 -24.33 10.59 16.82
CA TYR A 148 -25.41 10.78 17.78
C TYR A 148 -26.38 9.59 17.79
N SER A 149 -26.91 9.33 18.98
CA SER A 149 -28.12 8.53 19.18
C SER A 149 -29.34 9.45 19.17
N PRO A 150 -30.58 8.92 19.11
CA PRO A 150 -31.78 9.75 19.24
C PRO A 150 -31.71 10.70 20.45
N GLY A 151 -32.09 11.96 20.27
CA GLY A 151 -31.88 13.08 21.19
C GLY A 151 -31.18 14.26 20.53
N LYS A 152 -30.55 15.14 21.32
CA LYS A 152 -29.85 16.32 20.79
C LYS A 152 -28.71 15.93 19.86
N ALA A 153 -28.70 16.49 18.66
CA ALA A 153 -27.71 16.25 17.62
C ALA A 153 -27.32 17.55 16.92
N GLU A 154 -26.11 17.58 16.39
CA GLU A 154 -25.58 18.70 15.64
C GLU A 154 -24.73 18.20 14.47
N TYR A 155 -24.62 18.99 13.41
CA TYR A 155 -23.69 18.71 12.32
C TYR A 155 -22.99 19.96 11.84
N GLU A 156 -21.74 19.80 11.46
CA GLU A 156 -20.88 20.89 11.01
C GLU A 156 -20.94 20.99 9.49
N VAL A 157 -21.39 22.14 8.98
CA VAL A 157 -21.27 22.52 7.57
C VAL A 157 -20.20 23.61 7.42
N PRO A 158 -19.65 23.86 6.23
CA PRO A 158 -18.59 24.85 6.06
C PRO A 158 -19.04 26.26 6.52
N GLY A 159 -18.60 26.67 7.72
CA GLY A 159 -18.83 28.01 8.27
C GLY A 159 -19.86 28.09 9.42
N GLU A 160 -20.65 27.05 9.67
CA GLU A 160 -21.68 27.04 10.72
C GLU A 160 -21.94 25.62 11.27
N THR A 161 -22.42 25.56 12.50
CA THR A 161 -22.89 24.31 13.14
C THR A 161 -24.39 24.39 13.25
N ILE A 162 -25.07 23.40 12.68
CA ILE A 162 -26.53 23.30 12.73
C ILE A 162 -26.89 22.36 13.88
N GLU A 163 -27.74 22.85 14.79
CA GLU A 163 -28.19 22.13 15.98
C GLU A 163 -29.67 21.73 15.84
N GLY A 164 -30.04 20.58 16.42
CA GLY A 164 -31.42 20.12 16.45
C GLY A 164 -31.62 18.85 17.28
N GLU A 165 -32.75 18.18 17.07
CA GLU A 165 -33.13 16.95 17.78
C GLU A 165 -33.39 15.80 16.79
N MET A 166 -32.70 14.68 16.98
CA MET A 166 -32.92 13.44 16.25
C MET A 166 -34.01 12.62 16.93
N VAL A 167 -35.17 12.50 16.27
CA VAL A 167 -36.35 11.80 16.80
C VAL A 167 -36.24 10.30 16.60
N LEU A 168 -35.74 9.88 15.44
CA LEU A 168 -35.70 8.49 15.05
C LEU A 168 -34.41 8.19 14.33
N LYS A 169 -33.84 7.02 14.63
CA LYS A 169 -32.72 6.43 13.90
C LYS A 169 -33.08 5.00 13.53
N ARG A 170 -33.05 4.70 12.24
CA ARG A 170 -33.36 3.38 11.67
C ARG A 170 -32.22 2.85 10.83
N GLN A 171 -32.07 1.53 10.85
CA GLN A 171 -31.15 0.78 10.01
C GLN A 171 -31.92 -0.25 9.19
N PHE A 172 -31.51 -0.44 7.93
CA PHE A 172 -32.15 -1.32 6.98
C PHE A 172 -31.14 -2.31 6.38
N ILE A 173 -31.59 -3.55 6.19
CA ILE A 173 -30.91 -4.51 5.33
C ILE A 173 -31.74 -4.66 4.06
N ILE A 174 -31.28 -4.05 2.96
CA ILE A 174 -31.92 -4.14 1.65
C ILE A 174 -31.05 -5.00 0.74
N LYS A 175 -31.64 -6.04 0.14
CA LYS A 175 -30.98 -6.88 -0.87
C LYS A 175 -31.85 -6.99 -2.12
N ASN A 176 -31.30 -6.57 -3.25
CA ASN A 176 -31.96 -6.60 -4.56
C ASN A 176 -33.34 -5.93 -4.54
N GLY A 177 -33.43 -4.79 -3.87
CA GLY A 177 -34.68 -4.03 -3.75
C GLY A 177 -35.72 -4.57 -2.77
N ALA A 178 -35.40 -5.63 -2.01
CA ALA A 178 -36.28 -6.16 -0.97
C ALA A 178 -35.74 -5.86 0.42
N LEU A 179 -36.59 -5.30 1.29
CA LEU A 179 -36.31 -5.16 2.71
C LEU A 179 -36.22 -6.55 3.37
N LYS A 180 -35.10 -6.82 4.03
CA LYS A 180 -34.82 -8.08 4.74
C LYS A 180 -34.88 -7.93 6.24
N ALA A 181 -34.45 -6.78 6.76
CA ALA A 181 -34.50 -6.45 8.17
C ALA A 181 -34.61 -4.93 8.37
N MET A 182 -35.24 -4.53 9.47
CA MET A 182 -35.43 -3.14 9.89
C MET A 182 -35.28 -3.04 11.41
N PHE A 183 -34.43 -2.14 11.88
CA PHE A 183 -34.12 -1.96 13.30
C PHE A 183 -34.21 -0.49 13.71
N ASN A 184 -34.92 -0.18 14.80
CA ASN A 184 -34.88 1.14 15.46
C ASN A 184 -33.68 1.15 16.42
N THR A 185 -32.85 2.19 16.38
CA THR A 185 -31.60 2.25 17.16
C THR A 185 -31.77 3.14 18.38
N ASP A 186 -32.42 2.62 19.42
CA ASP A 186 -32.83 3.43 20.57
C ASP A 186 -31.65 3.62 21.53
N MET A 187 -30.88 2.56 21.84
CA MET A 187 -29.69 2.67 22.71
C MET A 187 -28.58 1.62 22.49
N THR A 188 -28.82 0.44 21.88
CA THR A 188 -27.82 -0.66 21.84
C THR A 188 -28.04 -1.70 20.71
N ILE A 189 -28.50 -1.29 19.51
CA ILE A 189 -28.86 -2.22 18.40
C ILE A 189 -27.90 -2.10 17.20
N GLY A 190 -26.84 -1.28 17.28
CA GLY A 190 -25.71 -1.42 16.35
C GLY A 190 -25.10 -2.84 16.39
N ASP A 191 -25.33 -3.55 17.50
CA ASP A 191 -24.75 -4.84 17.79
C ASP A 191 -25.47 -6.02 17.12
N GLU A 192 -26.81 -5.99 16.95
CA GLU A 192 -27.58 -7.08 16.33
C GLU A 192 -27.36 -7.15 14.81
N MET A 193 -27.29 -6.00 14.12
CA MET A 193 -26.98 -5.96 12.69
C MET A 193 -25.55 -6.43 12.41
N LEU A 194 -24.57 -6.00 13.23
CA LEU A 194 -23.20 -6.49 13.13
C LEU A 194 -23.16 -8.00 13.40
N GLN A 195 -23.88 -8.49 14.41
CA GLN A 195 -24.01 -9.93 14.66
C GLN A 195 -24.62 -10.68 13.46
N GLU A 196 -25.66 -10.15 12.82
CA GLU A 196 -26.34 -10.79 11.68
C GLU A 196 -25.47 -10.78 10.41
N VAL A 197 -24.75 -9.67 10.15
CA VAL A 197 -23.77 -9.57 9.05
C VAL A 197 -22.57 -10.49 9.30
N LEU A 198 -22.08 -10.57 10.54
CA LEU A 198 -20.97 -11.45 10.94
C LEU A 198 -21.38 -12.93 11.09
N SER A 199 -22.66 -13.24 11.29
CA SER A 199 -23.15 -14.62 11.44
C SER A 199 -23.50 -15.28 10.11
N HIS A 200 -23.92 -14.49 9.10
CA HIS A 200 -24.46 -15.02 7.84
C HIS A 200 -23.61 -14.76 6.58
N GLN A 201 -22.40 -14.21 6.67
CA GLN A 201 -21.53 -14.02 5.50
C GLN A 201 -20.15 -14.67 5.66
N SER A 202 -19.94 -15.78 4.94
CA SER A 202 -18.64 -16.33 4.55
C SER A 202 -18.10 -15.70 3.25
N ASP A 203 -18.71 -14.61 2.77
CA ASP A 203 -18.16 -13.84 1.67
C ASP A 203 -16.88 -13.16 2.17
N THR A 204 -15.75 -13.48 1.54
CA THR A 204 -14.40 -12.96 1.84
C THR A 204 -14.26 -11.43 1.73
N GLN A 205 -15.33 -10.72 1.41
CA GLN A 205 -15.41 -9.27 1.27
C GLN A 205 -16.69 -8.77 1.96
N MET A 206 -16.55 -7.97 3.02
CA MET A 206 -17.68 -7.32 3.69
C MET A 206 -18.30 -6.27 2.73
N LYS A 207 -19.39 -6.61 2.07
CA LYS A 207 -20.04 -5.75 1.05
C LYS A 207 -20.73 -4.49 1.61
N ASN A 208 -20.86 -4.34 2.94
CA ASN A 208 -21.60 -3.25 3.60
C ASN A 208 -20.82 -2.62 4.78
N ILE A 209 -19.57 -2.19 4.55
CA ILE A 209 -18.71 -1.60 5.61
C ILE A 209 -19.24 -0.24 6.11
N VAL A 210 -19.98 0.50 5.28
CA VAL A 210 -20.42 1.88 5.61
C VAL A 210 -21.50 1.90 6.69
N SER A 211 -22.43 0.94 6.69
CA SER A 211 -23.50 0.88 7.70
C SER A 211 -22.99 0.55 9.10
N THR A 212 -21.78 0.00 9.21
CA THR A 212 -21.18 -0.40 10.48
C THR A 212 -20.19 0.62 11.05
N ILE A 213 -20.08 1.81 10.43
CA ILE A 213 -19.21 2.89 10.90
C ILE A 213 -19.62 3.30 12.32
N GLN A 214 -18.62 3.35 13.19
CA GLN A 214 -18.77 3.74 14.58
C GLN A 214 -18.39 5.19 14.82
N LYS A 215 -18.73 5.71 15.99
CA LYS A 215 -18.40 7.09 16.36
C LYS A 215 -16.89 7.35 16.32
N GLU A 216 -16.09 6.44 16.87
CA GLU A 216 -14.63 6.52 16.87
C GLU A 216 -14.05 6.40 15.45
N GLN A 217 -14.64 5.54 14.61
CA GLN A 217 -14.25 5.41 13.21
C GLN A 217 -14.62 6.66 12.40
N ASN A 218 -15.78 7.28 12.66
CA ASN A 218 -16.20 8.51 12.00
C ASN A 218 -15.28 9.70 12.35
N GLN A 219 -14.76 9.76 13.58
CA GLN A 219 -13.72 10.72 13.96
C GLN A 219 -12.46 10.56 13.12
N ILE A 220 -12.02 9.31 12.86
CA ILE A 220 -10.87 9.01 11.99
C ILE A 220 -11.19 9.42 10.55
N ILE A 221 -12.36 9.03 10.03
CA ILE A 221 -12.75 9.25 8.64
C ILE A 221 -12.82 10.75 8.30
N ARG A 222 -13.49 11.54 9.16
CA ARG A 222 -13.78 12.97 8.89
C ARG A 222 -12.71 13.93 9.41
N ASN A 223 -11.57 13.44 9.87
CA ASN A 223 -10.49 14.30 10.36
C ASN A 223 -9.82 15.07 9.22
N GLU A 224 -10.13 16.36 9.08
CA GLU A 224 -9.47 17.29 8.14
C GLU A 224 -8.45 18.21 8.81
N LYS A 225 -8.53 18.35 10.15
CA LYS A 225 -7.78 19.36 10.92
C LYS A 225 -6.32 18.93 11.12
N SER A 226 -6.08 17.63 11.28
CA SER A 226 -4.78 17.09 11.67
C SER A 226 -3.98 16.63 10.46
N LYS A 227 -2.75 17.16 10.32
CA LYS A 227 -1.82 16.76 9.24
C LYS A 227 -1.31 15.33 9.43
N PHE A 228 -1.12 14.93 10.69
CA PHE A 228 -0.70 13.60 11.08
C PHE A 228 -1.79 12.99 11.97
N LEU A 229 -2.33 11.85 11.53
CA LEU A 229 -3.34 11.10 12.26
C LEU A 229 -2.79 9.71 12.56
N ILE A 230 -2.72 9.35 13.84
CA ILE A 230 -2.25 8.05 14.30
C ILE A 230 -3.44 7.29 14.86
N VAL A 231 -3.72 6.13 14.28
CA VAL A 231 -4.83 5.25 14.65
C VAL A 231 -4.27 3.97 15.24
N GLN A 232 -4.39 3.82 16.56
CA GLN A 232 -4.03 2.58 17.23
C GLN A 232 -5.28 1.76 17.54
N GLY A 233 -5.26 0.48 17.25
CA GLY A 233 -6.41 -0.38 17.56
C GLY A 233 -6.02 -1.84 17.61
N ALA A 234 -6.77 -2.62 18.38
CA ALA A 234 -6.52 -4.05 18.48
C ALA A 234 -6.78 -4.81 17.16
N ALA A 235 -6.30 -6.04 17.08
CA ALA A 235 -6.69 -7.01 16.05
C ALA A 235 -8.20 -6.99 15.80
N GLY A 236 -8.64 -6.83 14.55
CA GLY A 236 -10.07 -6.91 14.21
C GLY A 236 -10.93 -5.71 14.68
N SER A 237 -10.33 -4.58 15.05
CA SER A 237 -11.04 -3.35 15.41
C SER A 237 -11.51 -2.50 14.22
N GLY A 238 -11.31 -2.97 12.98
CA GLY A 238 -11.72 -2.26 11.77
C GLY A 238 -10.85 -1.05 11.37
N LYS A 239 -9.60 -0.95 11.84
CA LYS A 239 -8.64 0.13 11.47
C LYS A 239 -8.56 0.34 9.97
N THR A 240 -8.28 -0.74 9.26
CA THR A 240 -8.09 -0.78 7.82
C THR A 240 -9.37 -0.41 7.07
N SER A 241 -10.52 -0.88 7.54
CA SER A 241 -11.83 -0.47 7.02
C SER A 241 -12.06 1.04 7.19
N ALA A 242 -11.72 1.60 8.37
CA ALA A 242 -11.79 3.03 8.62
C ALA A 242 -10.81 3.82 7.72
N ALA A 243 -9.63 3.28 7.41
CA ALA A 243 -8.70 3.88 6.46
C ALA A 243 -9.29 3.98 5.04
N LEU A 244 -9.90 2.91 4.54
CA LEU A 244 -10.53 2.90 3.21
C LEU A 244 -11.72 3.86 3.13
N GLN A 245 -12.53 3.90 4.18
CA GLN A 245 -13.62 4.87 4.28
C GLN A 245 -13.09 6.31 4.33
N ARG A 246 -11.98 6.54 5.06
CA ARG A 246 -11.28 7.83 5.07
C ARG A 246 -10.79 8.23 3.68
N VAL A 247 -10.19 7.33 2.92
CA VAL A 247 -9.79 7.58 1.53
C VAL A 247 -10.99 7.98 0.68
N ALA A 248 -12.08 7.23 0.74
CA ALA A 248 -13.31 7.53 0.00
C ALA A 248 -13.94 8.88 0.42
N TYR A 249 -13.84 9.25 1.69
CA TYR A 249 -14.26 10.55 2.20
C TYR A 249 -13.37 11.70 1.69
N LEU A 250 -12.05 11.56 1.76
CA LEU A 250 -11.11 12.58 1.26
C LEU A 250 -11.27 12.82 -0.25
N LEU A 251 -11.43 11.74 -1.03
CA LEU A 251 -11.72 11.84 -2.46
C LEU A 251 -13.04 12.54 -2.74
N TYR A 252 -14.08 12.31 -1.92
CA TYR A 252 -15.37 12.99 -2.03
C TYR A 252 -15.28 14.48 -1.65
N ARG A 253 -14.63 14.78 -0.54
CA ARG A 253 -14.55 16.12 0.04
C ARG A 253 -13.74 17.05 -0.84
N HIS A 254 -12.63 16.54 -1.39
CA HIS A 254 -11.70 17.29 -2.22
C HIS A 254 -11.86 16.97 -3.72
N ARG A 255 -13.08 16.59 -4.16
CA ARG A 255 -13.38 16.36 -5.59
C ARG A 255 -12.99 17.58 -6.43
N GLY A 256 -12.23 17.35 -7.49
CA GLY A 256 -11.72 18.39 -8.38
C GLY A 256 -10.44 19.08 -7.89
N VAL A 257 -9.94 18.74 -6.70
CA VAL A 257 -8.66 19.22 -6.15
C VAL A 257 -7.65 18.09 -5.96
N ILE A 258 -8.12 16.93 -5.47
CA ILE A 258 -7.29 15.75 -5.22
C ILE A 258 -7.79 14.59 -6.09
N ASP A 259 -6.86 13.94 -6.79
CA ASP A 259 -7.11 12.74 -7.59
C ASP A 259 -6.69 11.47 -6.83
N ALA A 260 -7.30 10.33 -7.17
CA ALA A 260 -6.95 9.03 -6.57
C ALA A 260 -5.46 8.67 -6.71
N GLY A 261 -4.82 9.08 -7.82
CA GLY A 261 -3.38 8.89 -8.03
C GLY A 261 -2.47 9.79 -7.18
N GLN A 262 -3.03 10.67 -6.34
CA GLN A 262 -2.30 11.49 -5.37
C GLN A 262 -2.42 10.95 -3.93
N ILE A 263 -3.07 9.80 -3.78
CA ILE A 263 -3.18 9.06 -2.53
C ILE A 263 -2.37 7.76 -2.69
N VAL A 264 -1.50 7.49 -1.73
CA VAL A 264 -0.69 6.26 -1.69
C VAL A 264 -0.99 5.50 -0.41
N LEU A 265 -1.20 4.19 -0.52
CA LEU A 265 -1.27 3.26 0.60
C LEU A 265 -0.03 2.36 0.63
N PHE A 266 0.72 2.43 1.73
CA PHE A 266 1.74 1.46 2.08
C PHE A 266 1.15 0.38 3.00
N SER A 267 1.20 -0.87 2.56
CA SER A 267 0.84 -2.06 3.34
C SER A 267 1.98 -3.07 3.29
N PRO A 268 2.26 -3.82 4.37
CA PRO A 268 3.34 -4.81 4.38
C PRO A 268 2.99 -6.09 3.60
N ASN A 269 1.71 -6.39 3.35
CA ASN A 269 1.28 -7.65 2.71
C ASN A 269 0.55 -7.40 1.37
N PHE A 270 1.03 -8.02 0.30
CA PHE A 270 0.46 -7.92 -1.04
C PHE A 270 -0.97 -8.48 -1.13
N LEU A 271 -1.31 -9.49 -0.31
CA LEU A 271 -2.67 -10.06 -0.29
C LEU A 271 -3.74 -9.04 0.11
N PHE A 272 -3.32 -8.04 0.88
CA PHE A 272 -4.19 -6.94 1.27
C PHE A 272 -4.55 -6.04 0.08
N ASN A 273 -3.68 -5.92 -0.93
CA ASN A 273 -3.94 -5.06 -2.10
C ASN A 273 -5.15 -5.52 -2.91
N SER A 274 -5.37 -6.84 -3.02
CA SER A 274 -6.55 -7.38 -3.70
C SER A 274 -7.86 -7.02 -2.98
N TYR A 275 -7.84 -6.95 -1.65
CA TYR A 275 -8.99 -6.52 -0.85
C TYR A 275 -9.26 -5.01 -1.04
N VAL A 276 -8.23 -4.17 -0.97
CA VAL A 276 -8.40 -2.71 -1.21
C VAL A 276 -8.96 -2.44 -2.59
N SER A 277 -8.47 -3.18 -3.59
CA SER A 277 -8.85 -3.02 -4.99
C SER A 277 -10.30 -3.41 -5.30
N SER A 278 -10.99 -4.12 -4.40
CA SER A 278 -12.43 -4.41 -4.50
C SER A 278 -13.29 -3.47 -3.67
N VAL A 279 -12.83 -3.04 -2.50
CA VAL A 279 -13.62 -2.22 -1.56
C VAL A 279 -13.81 -0.77 -2.01
N LEU A 280 -12.76 -0.09 -2.48
CA LEU A 280 -12.91 1.32 -2.93
C LEU A 280 -13.88 1.44 -4.14
N PRO A 281 -13.84 0.52 -5.13
CA PRO A 281 -14.84 0.50 -6.17
C PRO A 281 -16.23 0.27 -5.62
N GLU A 282 -16.44 -0.62 -4.63
CA GLU A 282 -17.75 -0.77 -3.98
C GLU A 282 -18.25 0.53 -3.33
N LEU A 283 -17.35 1.34 -2.77
CA LEU A 283 -17.64 2.68 -2.24
C LEU A 283 -17.87 3.76 -3.31
N GLY A 284 -17.74 3.41 -4.60
CA GLY A 284 -18.01 4.33 -5.71
C GLY A 284 -16.86 5.25 -6.10
N GLU A 285 -15.63 4.92 -5.69
CA GLU A 285 -14.42 5.71 -5.96
C GLU A 285 -13.39 4.93 -6.80
N GLU A 286 -12.46 5.64 -7.44
CA GLU A 286 -11.33 5.04 -8.17
C GLU A 286 -10.27 4.51 -7.17
N ASN A 287 -9.53 3.48 -7.57
CA ASN A 287 -8.48 2.90 -6.74
C ASN A 287 -7.29 3.87 -6.59
N MET A 288 -6.77 3.97 -5.36
CA MET A 288 -5.53 4.68 -5.05
C MET A 288 -4.30 3.84 -5.42
N GLU A 289 -3.13 4.50 -5.46
CA GLU A 289 -1.85 3.80 -5.66
C GLU A 289 -1.50 2.97 -4.42
N GLN A 290 -1.16 1.70 -4.62
CA GLN A 290 -0.82 0.75 -3.57
C GLN A 290 0.60 0.25 -3.83
N ALA A 291 1.42 0.20 -2.79
CA ALA A 291 2.77 -0.35 -2.87
C ALA A 291 3.17 -0.94 -1.53
N THR A 292 3.98 -1.99 -1.55
CA THR A 292 4.72 -2.39 -0.35
C THR A 292 6.05 -1.63 -0.30
N PHE A 293 6.60 -1.43 0.89
CA PHE A 293 7.92 -0.81 1.01
C PHE A 293 9.03 -1.69 0.40
N GLN A 294 8.86 -3.02 0.46
CA GLN A 294 9.78 -3.94 -0.20
C GLN A 294 9.79 -3.75 -1.73
N GLU A 295 8.63 -3.67 -2.38
CA GLU A 295 8.53 -3.40 -3.82
C GLU A 295 9.16 -2.05 -4.18
N TYR A 296 9.00 -1.04 -3.31
CA TYR A 296 9.65 0.26 -3.51
C TYR A 296 11.18 0.13 -3.51
N ILE A 297 11.75 -0.64 -2.57
CA ILE A 297 13.18 -0.93 -2.50
C ILE A 297 13.63 -1.74 -3.72
N GLU A 298 12.94 -2.84 -4.06
CA GLU A 298 13.28 -3.72 -5.18
C GLU A 298 13.21 -3.00 -6.53
N HIS A 299 12.21 -2.14 -6.74
CA HIS A 299 12.12 -1.33 -7.95
C HIS A 299 13.32 -0.39 -8.10
N ARG A 300 13.91 0.11 -7.00
CA ARG A 300 15.06 1.01 -7.02
C ARG A 300 16.42 0.31 -7.00
N LEU A 301 16.56 -0.75 -6.22
CA LEU A 301 17.83 -1.42 -5.92
C LEU A 301 17.91 -2.86 -6.46
N GLY A 302 16.78 -3.50 -6.75
CA GLY A 302 16.71 -4.91 -7.18
C GLY A 302 17.41 -5.21 -8.50
N ARG A 303 17.68 -4.19 -9.33
CA ARG A 303 18.51 -4.34 -10.54
C ARG A 303 20.01 -4.44 -10.22
N LYS A 304 20.45 -3.99 -9.05
CA LYS A 304 21.86 -3.96 -8.62
C LYS A 304 22.18 -5.06 -7.60
N PHE A 305 21.24 -5.36 -6.72
CA PHE A 305 21.43 -6.31 -5.61
C PHE A 305 20.25 -7.26 -5.52
N GLN A 306 20.50 -8.48 -5.04
CA GLN A 306 19.45 -9.33 -4.53
C GLN A 306 19.04 -8.81 -3.15
N CYS A 307 17.87 -8.20 -3.07
CA CYS A 307 17.36 -7.63 -1.82
C CYS A 307 16.73 -8.74 -0.98
N GLU A 308 17.13 -8.84 0.28
CA GLU A 308 16.52 -9.74 1.25
C GLU A 308 15.10 -9.23 1.61
N SER A 309 14.14 -10.14 1.74
CA SER A 309 12.79 -9.78 2.19
C SER A 309 12.73 -9.65 3.72
N PRO A 310 11.79 -8.86 4.27
CA PRO A 310 11.58 -8.82 5.72
C PRO A 310 11.24 -10.20 6.31
N PHE A 311 10.66 -11.10 5.50
CA PHE A 311 10.38 -12.47 5.90
C PHE A 311 11.64 -13.35 5.95
N ASP A 312 12.67 -13.08 5.13
CA ASP A 312 13.95 -13.81 5.18
C ASP A 312 14.71 -13.43 6.44
N GLN A 313 14.75 -12.11 6.74
CA GLN A 313 15.34 -11.61 7.98
C GLN A 313 14.66 -12.23 9.21
N LEU A 314 13.33 -12.30 9.23
CA LEU A 314 12.60 -12.91 10.34
C LEU A 314 12.88 -14.40 10.47
N GLU A 315 12.88 -15.15 9.37
CA GLU A 315 13.23 -16.59 9.39
C GLU A 315 14.64 -16.82 9.93
N TYR A 316 15.62 -16.01 9.51
CA TYR A 316 16.97 -16.04 10.05
C TYR A 316 16.96 -15.78 11.57
N CYS A 317 16.24 -14.75 12.02
CA CYS A 317 16.16 -14.39 13.44
C CYS A 317 15.53 -15.49 14.31
N LEU A 318 14.59 -16.25 13.74
CA LEU A 318 13.88 -17.32 14.45
C LEU A 318 14.61 -18.67 14.44
N THR A 319 15.48 -18.91 13.46
CA THR A 319 16.14 -20.21 13.26
C THR A 319 17.60 -20.23 13.72
N GLU A 320 18.38 -19.17 13.46
CA GLU A 320 19.84 -19.16 13.65
C GLU A 320 20.31 -18.55 14.98
N THR A 321 19.62 -18.84 16.09
CA THR A 321 19.93 -18.27 17.42
C THR A 321 21.26 -18.73 18.05
N LYS A 322 21.97 -19.67 17.42
CA LYS A 322 23.20 -20.31 17.95
C LYS A 322 24.46 -20.02 17.12
N ASP A 323 24.36 -19.23 16.06
CA ASP A 323 25.52 -18.88 15.23
C ASP A 323 26.35 -17.76 15.88
N ASP A 324 27.67 -17.78 15.70
CA ASP A 324 28.59 -16.80 16.30
C ASP A 324 28.35 -15.37 15.76
N GLY A 325 27.79 -15.25 14.55
CA GLY A 325 27.43 -13.95 13.93
C GLY A 325 26.04 -13.42 14.30
N PHE A 326 25.19 -14.23 14.96
CA PHE A 326 23.80 -13.88 15.26
C PHE A 326 23.65 -12.65 16.18
N PRO A 327 24.39 -12.54 17.31
CA PRO A 327 24.25 -11.38 18.21
C PRO A 327 24.60 -10.07 17.52
N SER A 328 25.65 -10.07 16.70
CA SER A 328 26.07 -8.88 15.95
C SER A 328 25.07 -8.46 14.89
N ARG A 329 24.45 -9.40 14.18
CA ARG A 329 23.39 -9.07 13.22
C ARG A 329 22.17 -8.48 13.94
N LEU A 330 21.77 -9.05 15.08
CA LEU A 330 20.64 -8.54 15.88
C LEU A 330 20.89 -7.10 16.41
N ALA A 331 22.11 -6.84 16.91
CA ALA A 331 22.54 -5.50 17.30
C ALA A 331 22.50 -4.53 16.11
N GLY A 332 22.97 -4.99 14.94
CA GLY A 332 22.90 -4.25 13.68
C GLY A 332 21.47 -3.89 13.27
N ILE A 333 20.55 -4.85 13.31
CA ILE A 333 19.12 -4.64 13.00
C ILE A 333 18.53 -3.56 13.91
N THR A 334 18.73 -3.68 15.22
CA THR A 334 18.16 -2.76 16.21
C THR A 334 18.73 -1.35 16.07
N TRP A 335 20.04 -1.24 15.89
CA TRP A 335 20.72 0.05 15.74
C TRP A 335 20.32 0.75 14.44
N LYS A 336 20.34 0.04 13.29
CA LYS A 336 20.01 0.59 11.96
C LYS A 336 18.52 0.98 11.84
N ALA A 337 17.64 0.30 12.57
CA ALA A 337 16.21 0.63 12.62
C ALA A 337 15.89 1.92 13.39
N GLY A 338 16.79 2.37 14.27
CA GLY A 338 16.61 3.56 15.10
C GLY A 338 16.88 4.88 14.38
N LEU A 339 16.27 5.97 14.88
CA LEU A 339 16.51 7.32 14.37
C LEU A 339 17.94 7.84 14.62
N SER A 340 18.65 7.26 15.59
CA SER A 340 20.07 7.56 15.84
C SER A 340 20.94 7.20 14.64
N PHE A 341 20.60 6.15 13.88
CA PHE A 341 21.34 5.78 12.68
C PHE A 341 21.09 6.76 11.53
N GLN A 342 19.89 7.35 11.44
CA GLN A 342 19.62 8.42 10.49
C GLN A 342 20.52 9.64 10.77
N GLN A 343 20.62 10.05 12.04
CA GLN A 343 21.52 11.14 12.45
C GLN A 343 22.99 10.81 12.15
N PHE A 344 23.39 9.55 12.37
CA PHE A 344 24.73 9.08 12.03
C PHE A 344 25.03 9.17 10.52
N ILE A 345 24.07 8.81 9.66
CA ILE A 345 24.20 8.99 8.19
C ILE A 345 24.23 10.49 7.83
N ASP A 346 23.39 11.32 8.43
CA ASP A 346 23.35 12.75 8.15
C ASP A 346 24.69 13.43 8.52
N GLU A 347 25.29 13.07 9.66
CA GLU A 347 26.64 13.50 10.06
C GLU A 347 27.71 13.04 9.06
N TYR A 348 27.65 11.77 8.64
CA TYR A 348 28.57 11.21 7.65
C TYR A 348 28.48 11.96 6.31
N VAL A 349 27.28 12.16 5.78
CA VAL A 349 27.05 12.87 4.51
C VAL A 349 27.48 14.34 4.62
N SER A 350 27.26 14.99 5.77
CA SER A 350 27.75 16.34 6.01
C SER A 350 29.28 16.42 5.95
N ARG A 351 29.99 15.38 6.43
CA ARG A 351 31.45 15.28 6.29
C ARG A 351 31.92 14.97 4.86
N LEU A 352 31.19 14.13 4.13
CA LEU A 352 31.45 13.83 2.71
C LEU A 352 31.50 15.08 1.83
N SER A 353 30.84 16.16 2.27
CA SER A 353 30.90 17.47 1.63
C SER A 353 32.32 18.01 1.49
N SER A 354 33.22 17.65 2.42
CA SER A 354 34.58 18.17 2.56
C SER A 354 35.64 17.12 2.19
N GLU A 355 35.44 15.85 2.56
CA GLU A 355 36.40 14.77 2.29
C GLU A 355 35.72 13.39 2.29
N GLY A 356 36.27 12.42 1.56
CA GLY A 356 35.90 11.00 1.65
C GLY A 356 35.00 10.48 0.53
N MET A 357 34.66 11.28 -0.48
CA MET A 357 33.86 10.82 -1.62
C MET A 357 34.63 9.82 -2.50
N ILE A 358 34.01 8.67 -2.80
CA ILE A 358 34.60 7.60 -3.62
C ILE A 358 33.92 7.56 -4.99
N PHE A 359 34.72 7.70 -6.04
CA PHE A 359 34.28 7.66 -7.44
C PHE A 359 34.82 6.44 -8.20
N LYS A 360 34.13 6.07 -9.28
CA LYS A 360 34.52 5.01 -10.22
C LYS A 360 35.21 5.59 -11.45
N ASN A 361 36.09 4.79 -12.03
CA ASN A 361 36.70 5.11 -13.32
C ASN A 361 35.66 5.01 -14.44
N ILE A 362 35.75 5.88 -15.43
CA ILE A 362 34.98 5.76 -16.66
C ILE A 362 35.78 4.91 -17.65
N ILE A 363 35.32 3.69 -17.94
CA ILE A 363 36.00 2.72 -18.79
C ILE A 363 35.27 2.60 -20.12
N PHE A 364 36.02 2.63 -21.23
CA PHE A 364 35.52 2.36 -22.57
C PHE A 364 36.47 1.41 -23.29
N ARG A 365 35.97 0.27 -23.76
CA ARG A 365 36.76 -0.77 -24.47
C ARG A 365 38.08 -1.15 -23.77
N GLY A 366 38.02 -1.33 -22.44
CA GLY A 366 39.17 -1.71 -21.62
C GLY A 366 40.12 -0.56 -21.24
N GLN A 367 39.93 0.65 -21.78
CA GLN A 367 40.74 1.83 -21.44
C GLN A 367 40.00 2.76 -20.47
N LYS A 368 40.72 3.29 -19.49
CA LYS A 368 40.19 4.31 -18.55
C LYS A 368 40.21 5.66 -19.26
N LEU A 369 39.05 6.19 -19.61
CA LEU A 369 38.89 7.49 -20.26
C LEU A 369 39.07 8.65 -19.26
N ILE A 370 38.45 8.51 -18.08
CA ILE A 370 38.51 9.49 -16.99
C ILE A 370 38.77 8.70 -15.70
N THR A 371 39.76 9.14 -14.94
CA THR A 371 40.19 8.50 -13.70
C THR A 371 39.36 8.99 -12.51
N LYS A 372 39.17 8.14 -11.49
CA LYS A 372 38.43 8.49 -10.27
C LYS A 372 39.06 9.69 -9.55
N GLU A 373 40.37 9.82 -9.58
CA GLU A 373 41.12 10.92 -8.98
C GLU A 373 40.82 12.26 -9.67
N GLN A 374 40.71 12.26 -11.01
CA GLN A 374 40.30 13.45 -11.76
C GLN A 374 38.87 13.89 -11.39
N ILE A 375 37.94 12.95 -11.30
CA ILE A 375 36.54 13.23 -10.91
C ILE A 375 36.49 13.79 -9.49
N GLN A 376 37.24 13.18 -8.58
CA GLN A 376 37.33 13.61 -7.18
C GLN A 376 37.90 15.03 -7.05
N SER A 377 39.00 15.31 -7.74
CA SER A 377 39.62 16.64 -7.73
C SER A 377 38.68 17.72 -8.29
N TYR A 378 37.93 17.40 -9.35
CA TYR A 378 36.94 18.31 -9.90
C TYR A 378 35.79 18.56 -8.90
N PHE A 379 35.23 17.50 -8.31
CA PHE A 379 34.15 17.62 -7.33
C PHE A 379 34.54 18.50 -6.13
N TYR A 380 35.74 18.32 -5.57
CA TYR A 380 36.23 19.11 -4.43
C TYR A 380 36.72 20.51 -4.80
N SER A 381 36.94 20.80 -6.09
CA SER A 381 37.22 22.16 -6.56
C SER A 381 35.99 23.07 -6.56
N LEU A 382 34.79 22.50 -6.47
CA LEU A 382 33.52 23.23 -6.40
C LEU A 382 33.28 23.81 -4.99
N ASP A 383 32.46 24.87 -4.93
CA ASP A 383 32.11 25.54 -3.67
C ASP A 383 31.39 24.61 -2.69
N GLN A 384 31.98 24.45 -1.50
CA GLN A 384 31.47 23.58 -0.42
C GLN A 384 30.20 24.12 0.24
N GLY A 385 29.87 25.41 0.06
CA GLY A 385 28.60 25.99 0.53
C GLY A 385 27.37 25.46 -0.21
N GLN A 386 27.56 24.80 -1.36
CA GLN A 386 26.48 24.18 -2.13
C GLN A 386 26.16 22.77 -1.63
N SER A 387 24.89 22.39 -1.76
CA SER A 387 24.45 21.03 -1.46
C SER A 387 25.19 19.99 -2.32
N ILE A 388 25.44 18.80 -1.75
CA ILE A 388 26.10 17.69 -2.46
C ILE A 388 25.37 17.35 -3.77
N PRO A 389 24.02 17.27 -3.85
CA PRO A 389 23.33 17.01 -5.10
C PRO A 389 23.61 18.06 -6.20
N ASN A 390 23.68 19.35 -5.85
CA ASN A 390 23.97 20.40 -6.82
C ASN A 390 25.40 20.29 -7.37
N ARG A 391 26.37 19.94 -6.52
CA ARG A 391 27.75 19.67 -6.94
C ARG A 391 27.86 18.40 -7.77
N MET A 392 27.07 17.38 -7.44
CA MET A 392 27.00 16.12 -8.19
C MET A 392 26.45 16.36 -9.60
N GLU A 393 25.39 17.17 -9.74
CA GLU A 393 24.85 17.54 -11.04
C GLU A 393 25.85 18.33 -11.89
N GLN A 394 26.58 19.27 -11.29
CA GLN A 394 27.65 20.00 -11.97
C GLN A 394 28.77 19.07 -12.44
N THR A 395 29.18 18.13 -11.59
CA THR A 395 30.17 17.10 -11.93
C THR A 395 29.69 16.23 -13.09
N ALA A 396 28.41 15.82 -13.10
CA ALA A 396 27.84 15.07 -14.20
C ALA A 396 27.78 15.88 -15.51
N ARG A 397 27.43 17.17 -15.45
CA ARG A 397 27.45 18.07 -16.63
C ARG A 397 28.88 18.23 -17.17
N TRP A 398 29.86 18.37 -16.29
CA TRP A 398 31.28 18.41 -16.66
C TRP A 398 31.73 17.09 -17.29
N LEU A 399 31.42 15.94 -16.68
CA LEU A 399 31.72 14.61 -17.25
C LEU A 399 31.10 14.44 -18.63
N LEU A 400 29.84 14.85 -18.83
CA LEU A 400 29.18 14.80 -20.14
C LEU A 400 29.88 15.69 -21.17
N SER A 401 30.39 16.85 -20.76
CA SER A 401 31.20 17.73 -21.61
C SER A 401 32.52 17.07 -22.01
N GLU A 402 33.24 16.49 -21.05
CA GLU A 402 34.49 15.75 -21.33
C GLU A 402 34.24 14.52 -22.21
N LEU A 403 33.16 13.79 -21.97
CA LEU A 403 32.72 12.68 -22.83
C LEU A 403 32.37 13.13 -24.25
N ASN A 404 31.78 14.32 -24.42
CA ASN A 404 31.54 14.87 -25.76
C ASN A 404 32.85 15.23 -26.48
N LYS A 405 33.87 15.73 -25.76
CA LYS A 405 35.20 16.00 -26.32
C LYS A 405 35.91 14.71 -26.71
N LEU A 406 35.87 13.70 -25.83
CA LEU A 406 36.45 12.38 -26.08
C LEU A 406 35.74 11.66 -27.24
N GLU A 407 34.41 11.72 -27.32
CA GLU A 407 33.64 11.18 -28.45
C GLU A 407 34.11 11.76 -29.77
N LYS A 408 34.33 13.09 -29.86
CA LYS A 408 34.83 13.74 -31.07
C LYS A 408 36.24 13.28 -31.45
N LYS A 409 37.10 13.03 -30.46
CA LYS A 409 38.47 12.51 -30.67
C LYS A 409 38.44 11.05 -31.14
N GLU A 410 37.50 10.27 -30.62
CA GLU A 410 37.39 8.83 -30.88
C GLU A 410 36.85 8.51 -32.28
N ARG A 411 36.13 9.44 -32.92
CA ARG A 411 35.62 9.29 -34.31
C ARG A 411 36.67 8.97 -35.37
N ARG A 412 37.95 9.26 -35.10
CA ARG A 412 39.05 9.06 -36.05
C ARG A 412 39.86 7.78 -35.78
N LYS A 413 39.39 6.91 -34.88
CA LYS A 413 40.09 5.69 -34.50
C LYS A 413 39.77 4.54 -35.44
N ASP A 414 40.75 3.64 -35.59
CA ASP A 414 40.70 2.52 -36.54
C ASP A 414 39.49 1.61 -36.31
N TRP A 415 39.10 1.41 -35.05
CA TRP A 415 37.97 0.57 -34.73
C TRP A 415 36.64 1.09 -35.27
N VAL A 416 36.48 2.41 -35.43
CA VAL A 416 35.25 3.00 -35.97
C VAL A 416 35.11 2.66 -37.45
N VAL A 417 36.24 2.59 -38.16
CA VAL A 417 36.30 2.19 -39.57
C VAL A 417 36.03 0.70 -39.71
N GLN A 418 36.62 -0.13 -38.86
CA GLN A 418 36.36 -1.57 -38.85
C GLN A 418 34.88 -1.89 -38.54
N GLU A 419 34.29 -1.18 -37.57
CA GLU A 419 32.88 -1.34 -37.26
C GLU A 419 32.01 -0.84 -38.43
N ALA A 420 32.41 0.26 -39.09
CA ALA A 420 31.72 0.82 -40.26
C ALA A 420 31.61 -0.18 -41.42
N GLU A 421 32.68 -0.92 -41.69
CA GLU A 421 32.73 -1.93 -42.76
C GLU A 421 31.82 -3.13 -42.48
N LEU A 422 31.45 -3.37 -41.22
CA LEU A 422 30.59 -4.47 -40.79
C LEU A 422 29.09 -4.10 -40.73
N LEU A 423 28.69 -2.86 -41.04
CA LEU A 423 27.27 -2.47 -41.04
C LEU A 423 26.50 -3.07 -42.22
N ASP A 424 25.23 -3.38 -41.96
CA ASP A 424 24.30 -3.87 -42.96
C ASP A 424 23.87 -2.76 -43.94
N LYS A 425 23.44 -3.16 -45.14
CA LYS A 425 22.97 -2.24 -46.19
C LYS A 425 21.81 -1.34 -45.75
N GLU A 426 21.00 -1.78 -44.79
CA GLU A 426 19.89 -1.01 -44.23
C GLU A 426 20.38 0.22 -43.43
N ASP A 427 21.42 0.05 -42.60
CA ASP A 427 22.00 1.15 -41.83
C ASP A 427 22.65 2.20 -42.75
N TYR A 428 23.29 1.76 -43.84
CA TYR A 428 23.81 2.64 -44.88
C TYR A 428 22.70 3.46 -45.55
N LEU A 429 21.58 2.82 -45.90
CA LEU A 429 20.44 3.48 -46.53
C LEU A 429 19.80 4.52 -45.60
N ASP A 430 19.75 4.25 -44.30
CA ASP A 430 19.24 5.19 -43.30
C ASP A 430 20.16 6.41 -43.12
N VAL A 431 21.49 6.22 -43.19
CA VAL A 431 22.47 7.31 -43.19
C VAL A 431 22.41 8.14 -44.47
N TYR A 432 22.23 7.49 -45.61
CA TYR A 432 22.05 8.14 -46.91
C TYR A 432 20.82 9.06 -46.92
N LYS A 433 19.68 8.60 -46.41
CA LYS A 433 18.45 9.41 -46.25
C LYS A 433 18.69 10.63 -45.35
N LYS A 434 19.33 10.44 -44.19
CA LYS A 434 19.66 11.53 -43.26
C LYS A 434 20.62 12.58 -43.84
N LEU A 435 21.49 12.17 -44.77
CA LEU A 435 22.35 13.10 -45.51
C LEU A 435 21.57 13.91 -46.54
N GLN A 436 20.66 13.24 -47.25
CA GLN A 436 19.80 13.86 -48.25
C GLN A 436 18.86 14.92 -47.65
N GLU A 437 18.35 14.70 -46.42
CA GLU A 437 17.58 15.70 -45.66
C GLU A 437 18.36 16.98 -45.36
N ARG A 438 19.68 16.88 -45.13
CA ARG A 438 20.53 18.03 -44.79
C ARG A 438 21.01 18.80 -46.02
N LYS A 439 21.31 18.09 -47.11
CA LYS A 439 21.68 18.67 -48.40
C LYS A 439 21.42 17.63 -49.49
N GLN A 440 20.54 17.96 -50.43
CA GLN A 440 20.27 17.07 -51.57
C GLN A 440 21.55 16.83 -52.37
N PHE A 441 21.82 15.56 -52.67
CA PHE A 441 22.91 15.16 -53.54
C PHE A 441 22.68 15.79 -54.93
N SER A 442 23.65 16.57 -55.40
CA SER A 442 23.59 17.24 -56.69
C SER A 442 24.98 17.23 -57.33
N GLU A 443 25.10 17.61 -58.60
CA GLU A 443 26.40 17.68 -59.29
C GLU A 443 27.40 18.66 -58.61
N SER A 444 26.92 19.49 -57.67
CA SER A 444 27.73 20.45 -56.90
C SER A 444 28.37 19.87 -55.62
N THR A 445 28.12 18.61 -55.26
CA THR A 445 28.57 18.02 -53.98
C THR A 445 29.80 17.12 -54.11
N PHE A 446 30.99 17.71 -54.26
CA PHE A 446 32.26 16.98 -54.43
C PHE A 446 32.78 16.18 -53.20
N ASN A 447 32.15 16.33 -52.03
CA ASN A 447 32.59 15.72 -50.76
C ASN A 447 31.55 14.77 -50.15
N ASP A 448 30.68 14.17 -50.96
CA ASP A 448 29.62 13.28 -50.49
C ASP A 448 30.16 12.05 -49.76
N TYR A 449 31.16 11.37 -50.32
CA TYR A 449 31.81 10.22 -49.67
C TYR A 449 32.45 10.58 -48.31
N GLN A 450 33.14 11.72 -48.21
CA GLN A 450 33.72 12.17 -46.94
C GLN A 450 32.63 12.55 -45.92
N ARG A 451 31.54 13.18 -46.35
CA ARG A 451 30.43 13.54 -45.46
C ARG A 451 29.68 12.30 -44.98
N GLU A 452 29.49 11.31 -45.84
CA GLU A 452 28.93 10.01 -45.51
C GLU A 452 29.79 9.29 -44.47
N GLN A 453 31.09 9.14 -44.74
CA GLN A 453 32.03 8.49 -43.81
C GLN A 453 32.08 9.19 -42.45
N GLN A 454 32.10 10.53 -42.43
CA GLN A 454 32.08 11.31 -41.18
C GLN A 454 30.77 11.16 -40.41
N LEU A 455 29.63 11.12 -41.10
CA LEU A 455 28.33 10.96 -40.46
C LEU A 455 28.16 9.54 -39.91
N LEU A 456 28.56 8.53 -40.67
CA LEU A 456 28.56 7.13 -40.26
C LEU A 456 29.43 6.94 -39.01
N ALA A 457 30.68 7.44 -39.04
CA ALA A 457 31.58 7.42 -37.88
C ALA A 457 30.98 8.15 -36.66
N ALA A 458 30.33 9.30 -36.87
CA ALA A 458 29.67 10.01 -35.79
C ALA A 458 28.49 9.23 -35.19
N ILE A 459 27.70 8.51 -36.01
CA ILE A 459 26.57 7.70 -35.55
C ILE A 459 27.07 6.48 -34.78
N ILE A 460 28.06 5.76 -35.30
CA ILE A 460 28.65 4.58 -34.67
C ILE A 460 29.20 4.95 -33.29
N VAL A 461 30.04 5.98 -33.21
CA VAL A 461 30.62 6.42 -31.94
C VAL A 461 29.53 6.95 -31.00
N LYS A 462 28.54 7.69 -31.49
CA LYS A 462 27.40 8.14 -30.67
C LYS A 462 26.60 6.96 -30.10
N LYS A 463 26.39 5.89 -30.89
CA LYS A 463 25.72 4.65 -30.46
C LYS A 463 26.56 3.94 -29.39
N ALA A 464 27.87 3.84 -29.59
CA ALA A 464 28.80 3.24 -28.63
C ALA A 464 28.93 4.02 -27.31
N PHE A 465 28.89 5.36 -27.35
CA PHE A 465 28.98 6.22 -26.16
C PHE A 465 27.62 6.44 -25.47
N LYS A 466 26.49 6.10 -26.10
CA LYS A 466 25.15 6.30 -25.55
C LYS A 466 24.96 5.63 -24.18
N PRO A 467 25.34 4.34 -23.96
CA PRO A 467 25.21 3.70 -22.65
C PRO A 467 26.05 4.40 -21.58
N LEU A 468 27.27 4.82 -21.93
CA LEU A 468 28.18 5.51 -21.01
C LEU A 468 27.61 6.87 -20.59
N LYS A 469 27.13 7.68 -21.53
CA LYS A 469 26.48 8.96 -21.22
C LYS A 469 25.20 8.78 -20.40
N GLN A 470 24.44 7.73 -20.66
CA GLN A 470 23.25 7.40 -19.87
C GLN A 470 23.63 6.99 -18.44
N ALA A 471 24.69 6.21 -18.26
CA ALA A 471 25.22 5.85 -16.95
C ALA A 471 25.69 7.09 -16.16
N VAL A 472 26.36 8.05 -16.80
CA VAL A 472 26.77 9.31 -16.16
C VAL A 472 25.57 10.17 -15.74
N ARG A 473 24.53 10.24 -16.57
CA ARG A 473 23.27 10.94 -16.22
C ARG A 473 22.55 10.31 -15.04
N LEU A 474 22.75 9.01 -14.80
CA LEU A 474 22.21 8.25 -13.68
C LEU A 474 23.20 8.18 -12.50
N PHE A 475 24.23 9.04 -12.48
CA PHE A 475 25.26 9.10 -11.43
C PHE A 475 26.00 7.79 -11.15
N ALA A 476 26.08 6.87 -12.13
CA ALA A 476 26.74 5.57 -11.96
C ALA A 476 28.27 5.64 -11.74
N PHE A 477 28.86 6.83 -11.87
CA PHE A 477 30.27 7.09 -11.56
C PHE A 477 30.52 7.22 -10.05
N LEU A 478 29.48 7.22 -9.21
CA LEU A 478 29.60 7.18 -7.75
C LEU A 478 29.69 5.73 -7.25
N ASP A 479 30.60 5.47 -6.31
CA ASP A 479 30.68 4.18 -5.62
C ASP A 479 29.91 4.19 -4.30
N VAL A 480 28.59 4.18 -4.41
CA VAL A 480 27.68 4.16 -3.24
C VAL A 480 27.91 2.95 -2.33
N THR A 481 28.34 1.81 -2.89
CA THR A 481 28.65 0.60 -2.12
C THR A 481 29.86 0.80 -1.23
N GLN A 482 30.98 1.29 -1.78
CA GLN A 482 32.17 1.56 -0.99
C GLN A 482 31.94 2.70 0.00
N LEU A 483 31.15 3.71 -0.36
CA LEU A 483 30.75 4.79 0.55
C LEU A 483 29.95 4.29 1.74
N TYR A 484 29.05 3.32 1.54
CA TYR A 484 28.30 2.72 2.64
C TYR A 484 29.18 1.82 3.52
N LEU A 485 30.15 1.10 2.94
CA LEU A 485 31.11 0.31 3.72
C LEU A 485 32.10 1.19 4.51
N GLN A 486 32.45 2.35 3.96
CA GLN A 486 33.31 3.33 4.62
C GLN A 486 32.66 3.90 5.89
N LEU A 487 31.33 4.02 5.90
CA LEU A 487 30.54 4.50 7.03
C LEU A 487 30.77 3.67 8.31
N PHE A 488 31.04 2.37 8.18
CA PHE A 488 31.29 1.48 9.34
C PHE A 488 32.77 1.39 9.76
N SER A 489 33.72 1.79 8.91
CA SER A 489 35.13 1.40 9.07
C SER A 489 36.12 2.52 9.41
N SER A 490 35.79 3.81 9.22
CA SER A 490 36.85 4.81 9.07
C SER A 490 36.73 6.17 9.79
N TRP A 491 35.58 6.56 10.37
CA TRP A 491 35.40 7.99 10.71
C TRP A 491 34.95 8.36 12.13
N GLY A 492 34.47 7.42 12.96
CA GLY A 492 34.25 7.67 14.40
C GLY A 492 33.15 8.70 14.74
N GLY A 493 31.88 8.42 14.44
CA GLY A 493 30.76 9.33 14.76
C GLY A 493 30.17 9.13 16.18
N LYS A 494 29.41 10.12 16.65
CA LYS A 494 28.89 10.17 18.04
C LYS A 494 27.88 9.06 18.37
N CYS A 495 27.19 8.55 17.37
CA CYS A 495 26.12 7.55 17.51
C CYS A 495 26.57 6.12 17.15
N GLN A 496 27.87 5.84 17.20
CA GLN A 496 28.40 4.50 16.90
C GLN A 496 28.05 3.48 17.98
N HIS A 497 27.67 2.29 17.55
CA HIS A 497 27.47 1.14 18.42
C HIS A 497 28.81 0.47 18.78
N GLU A 498 28.91 -0.22 19.91
CA GLU A 498 30.14 -0.91 20.34
C GLU A 498 30.58 -1.98 19.32
N GLU A 499 29.61 -2.68 18.72
CA GLU A 499 29.84 -3.71 17.69
C GLU A 499 29.89 -3.18 16.24
N THR A 500 30.05 -1.86 16.02
CA THR A 500 30.00 -1.25 14.67
C THR A 500 30.95 -1.93 13.67
N ALA A 501 32.14 -2.35 14.11
CA ALA A 501 33.11 -3.02 13.24
C ALA A 501 32.66 -4.42 12.79
N ALA A 502 32.09 -5.21 13.70
CA ALA A 502 31.58 -6.55 13.40
C ALA A 502 30.35 -6.47 12.48
N ILE A 503 29.42 -5.54 12.77
CA ILE A 503 28.28 -5.24 11.91
C ILE A 503 28.75 -4.82 10.51
N GLY A 504 29.78 -3.96 10.44
CA GLY A 504 30.36 -3.51 9.18
C GLY A 504 30.98 -4.62 8.34
N GLU A 505 31.63 -5.60 8.97
CA GLU A 505 32.21 -6.75 8.26
C GLU A 505 31.12 -7.72 7.77
N LEU A 506 30.05 -7.91 8.54
CA LEU A 506 28.87 -8.68 8.11
C LEU A 506 28.16 -8.01 6.92
N THR A 507 27.99 -6.69 6.97
CA THR A 507 27.46 -5.94 5.82
C THR A 507 28.41 -6.04 4.62
N ARG A 508 29.73 -6.01 4.83
CA ARG A 508 30.73 -6.18 3.76
C ARG A 508 30.66 -7.56 3.11
N SER A 509 30.55 -8.64 3.89
CA SER A 509 30.42 -9.99 3.34
C SER A 509 29.13 -10.15 2.53
N ALA A 510 28.01 -9.60 3.00
CA ALA A 510 26.76 -9.59 2.25
C ALA A 510 26.88 -8.87 0.89
N PHE A 511 27.49 -7.67 0.86
CA PHE A 511 27.73 -6.94 -0.39
C PHE A 511 28.67 -7.69 -1.35
N ALA A 512 29.64 -8.45 -0.83
CA ALA A 512 30.53 -9.28 -1.67
C ALA A 512 29.76 -10.42 -2.38
N GLU A 513 28.67 -10.90 -1.78
CA GLU A 513 27.74 -11.87 -2.38
C GLU A 513 26.64 -11.23 -3.25
N ASN A 514 26.70 -9.92 -3.51
CA ASN A 514 25.62 -9.13 -4.15
C ASN A 514 24.26 -9.21 -3.42
N LYS A 515 24.27 -9.54 -2.13
CA LYS A 515 23.08 -9.53 -1.28
C LYS A 515 22.99 -8.22 -0.52
N LEU A 516 21.80 -7.66 -0.44
CA LEU A 516 21.50 -6.50 0.38
C LEU A 516 20.58 -6.94 1.51
N LEU A 517 21.11 -6.96 2.74
CA LEU A 517 20.34 -7.32 3.93
C LEU A 517 19.20 -6.32 4.14
N TYR A 518 18.08 -6.79 4.67
CA TYR A 518 16.87 -5.99 4.80
C TYR A 518 17.08 -4.73 5.67
N GLU A 519 17.79 -4.88 6.79
CA GLU A 519 18.15 -3.78 7.69
C GLU A 519 19.07 -2.73 7.07
N ASP A 520 19.82 -3.10 6.02
CA ASP A 520 20.70 -2.20 5.29
C ASP A 520 20.02 -1.50 4.11
N ALA A 521 18.92 -2.06 3.60
CA ALA A 521 18.32 -1.60 2.36
C ALA A 521 17.75 -0.18 2.46
N ALA A 522 16.97 0.12 3.49
CA ALA A 522 16.40 1.46 3.69
C ALA A 522 17.48 2.51 4.01
N PRO A 523 18.45 2.26 4.91
CA PRO A 523 19.51 3.23 5.17
C PRO A 523 20.47 3.44 4.00
N PHE A 524 20.80 2.38 3.25
CA PHE A 524 21.58 2.50 2.03
C PHE A 524 20.88 3.41 1.01
N LEU A 525 19.57 3.21 0.81
CA LEU A 525 18.80 4.02 -0.11
C LEU A 525 18.66 5.48 0.37
N TYR A 526 18.47 5.68 1.67
CA TYR A 526 18.45 7.01 2.28
C TYR A 526 19.76 7.76 2.01
N MET A 527 20.90 7.12 2.29
CA MET A 527 22.23 7.70 2.04
C MET A 527 22.43 8.01 0.56
N GLN A 528 22.03 7.10 -0.34
CA GLN A 528 22.07 7.33 -1.78
C GLN A 528 21.24 8.56 -2.19
N ASP A 529 20.01 8.67 -1.71
CA ASP A 529 19.13 9.81 -2.01
C ASP A 529 19.64 11.14 -1.41
N LEU A 530 20.37 11.13 -0.29
CA LEU A 530 21.01 12.35 0.22
C LEU A 530 22.14 12.86 -0.68
N ILE A 531 22.90 11.95 -1.27
CA ILE A 531 24.06 12.28 -2.11
C ILE A 531 23.64 12.61 -3.55
N GLU A 532 22.80 11.78 -4.16
CA GLU A 532 22.33 11.96 -5.55
C GLU A 532 21.26 13.06 -5.66
N GLY A 533 20.60 13.39 -4.55
CA GLY A 533 19.46 14.28 -4.50
C GLY A 533 18.15 13.50 -4.37
N ARG A 534 17.39 13.83 -3.33
CA ARG A 534 16.14 13.13 -3.01
C ARG A 534 15.16 13.26 -4.18
N LYS A 535 14.69 12.14 -4.73
CA LYS A 535 13.56 12.15 -5.68
C LYS A 535 12.26 12.33 -4.92
N LYS A 536 12.08 13.50 -4.32
CA LYS A 536 10.89 13.86 -3.57
C LYS A 536 9.68 13.82 -4.50
N ASN A 537 8.61 13.19 -4.06
CA ASN A 537 7.34 13.20 -4.77
C ASN A 537 6.38 14.16 -4.07
N THR A 538 6.27 15.38 -4.59
CA THR A 538 5.38 16.44 -4.06
C THR A 538 3.96 16.37 -4.64
N LYS A 539 3.73 15.46 -5.60
CA LYS A 539 2.41 15.23 -6.19
C LYS A 539 1.48 14.50 -5.23
N ILE A 540 2.03 13.59 -4.41
CA ILE A 540 1.28 12.86 -3.40
C ILE A 540 0.87 13.81 -2.27
N LYS A 541 -0.43 13.80 -1.93
CA LYS A 541 -1.04 14.67 -0.92
C LYS A 541 -1.48 13.91 0.33
N HIS A 542 -1.81 12.63 0.20
CA HIS A 542 -2.15 11.79 1.34
C HIS A 542 -1.36 10.48 1.28
N LEU A 543 -0.78 10.12 2.41
CA LEU A 543 -0.06 8.87 2.60
C LEU A 543 -0.76 8.07 3.71
N PHE A 544 -1.17 6.85 3.39
CA PHE A 544 -1.69 5.90 4.35
C PHE A 544 -0.63 4.85 4.61
N ILE A 545 -0.31 4.62 5.88
CA ILE A 545 0.66 3.59 6.28
C ILE A 545 -0.11 2.62 7.17
N ASP A 546 -0.45 1.47 6.62
CA ASP A 546 -1.14 0.41 7.35
C ASP A 546 -0.12 -0.53 8.02
N GLU A 547 -0.53 -1.15 9.13
CA GLU A 547 0.30 -2.00 9.97
C GLU A 547 1.67 -1.36 10.32
N ALA A 548 1.65 -0.08 10.68
CA ALA A 548 2.84 0.73 10.89
C ALA A 548 3.77 0.20 12.00
N GLN A 549 3.33 -0.71 12.86
CA GLN A 549 4.17 -1.44 13.81
C GLN A 549 5.20 -2.38 13.16
N ASP A 550 5.07 -2.65 11.85
CA ASP A 550 6.00 -3.46 11.06
C ASP A 550 7.08 -2.60 10.38
N TYR A 551 6.94 -1.28 10.44
CA TYR A 551 7.89 -0.35 9.90
C TYR A 551 8.81 0.15 11.00
N SER A 552 10.10 0.11 10.73
CA SER A 552 11.08 0.72 11.64
C SER A 552 10.90 2.24 11.69
N PRO A 553 11.26 2.88 12.81
CA PRO A 553 11.32 4.34 12.90
C PRO A 553 12.14 4.98 11.77
N PHE A 554 13.26 4.36 11.39
CA PHE A 554 14.06 4.80 10.25
C PHE A 554 13.26 4.82 8.93
N GLN A 555 12.53 3.74 8.62
CA GLN A 555 11.71 3.67 7.41
C GLN A 555 10.62 4.74 7.42
N MET A 556 9.97 4.97 8.56
CA MET A 556 8.96 6.01 8.73
C MET A 556 9.53 7.41 8.44
N ALA A 557 10.69 7.72 9.02
CA ALA A 557 11.38 8.98 8.76
C ALA A 557 11.83 9.12 7.30
N TYR A 558 12.27 8.02 6.68
CA TYR A 558 12.60 8.00 5.26
C TYR A 558 11.39 8.27 4.36
N MET A 559 10.25 7.61 4.60
CA MET A 559 9.00 7.86 3.87
C MET A 559 8.56 9.33 4.00
N ARG A 560 8.63 9.90 5.20
CA ARG A 560 8.39 11.34 5.43
C ARG A 560 9.32 12.23 4.62
N SER A 561 10.57 11.82 4.45
CA SER A 561 11.55 12.56 3.66
C SER A 561 11.26 12.55 2.15
N ILE A 562 10.62 11.50 1.63
CA ILE A 562 10.23 11.32 0.22
C ILE A 562 8.94 12.08 -0.11
N PHE A 563 7.98 12.10 0.81
CA PHE A 563 6.64 12.69 0.63
C PHE A 563 6.42 13.92 1.53
N PRO A 564 7.17 15.02 1.37
CA PRO A 564 7.16 16.14 2.32
C PRO A 564 5.85 16.94 2.34
N SER A 565 5.08 16.89 1.25
CA SER A 565 3.80 17.60 1.11
C SER A 565 2.59 16.77 1.50
N ALA A 566 2.79 15.50 1.88
CA ALA A 566 1.70 14.59 2.20
C ALA A 566 1.29 14.72 3.67
N SER A 567 -0.02 14.70 3.91
CA SER A 567 -0.60 14.39 5.22
C SER A 567 -0.59 12.89 5.43
N MET A 568 -0.25 12.41 6.63
CA MET A 568 -0.09 10.97 6.89
C MET A 568 -1.17 10.44 7.81
N THR A 569 -1.74 9.30 7.46
CA THR A 569 -2.59 8.49 8.33
C THR A 569 -1.86 7.19 8.63
N VAL A 570 -1.43 7.02 9.88
CA VAL A 570 -0.64 5.88 10.36
C VAL A 570 -1.56 4.97 11.13
N LEU A 571 -1.71 3.72 10.71
CA LEU A 571 -2.59 2.74 11.35
C LEU A 571 -1.77 1.56 11.85
N GLY A 572 -2.14 1.00 13.00
CA GLY A 572 -1.51 -0.23 13.45
C GLY A 572 -1.93 -0.73 14.82
N ASP A 573 -1.32 -1.85 15.20
CA ASP A 573 -1.48 -2.50 16.49
C ASP A 573 -0.11 -2.83 17.09
N ILE A 574 0.30 -2.09 18.12
CA ILE A 574 1.59 -2.30 18.81
C ILE A 574 1.72 -3.75 19.33
N ASN A 575 0.60 -4.40 19.68
CA ASN A 575 0.60 -5.77 20.18
C ASN A 575 0.86 -6.82 19.08
N GLN A 576 0.68 -6.48 17.81
CA GLN A 576 0.99 -7.33 16.65
C GLN A 576 2.36 -7.06 16.02
N SER A 577 3.27 -6.47 16.80
CA SER A 577 4.61 -6.18 16.32
C SER A 577 5.49 -7.43 16.41
N ILE A 578 5.72 -8.07 15.26
CA ILE A 578 6.35 -9.39 15.13
C ILE A 578 7.73 -9.37 14.45
N TYR A 579 8.24 -8.20 14.02
CA TYR A 579 9.50 -8.11 13.30
C TYR A 579 10.72 -7.92 14.22
N ALA A 580 11.88 -8.41 13.78
CA ALA A 580 13.14 -8.39 14.53
C ALA A 580 13.44 -7.04 15.21
N HIS A 581 13.29 -5.93 14.46
CA HIS A 581 13.62 -4.58 14.92
C HIS A 581 12.67 -4.02 16.00
N SER A 582 11.42 -4.48 16.05
CA SER A 582 10.40 -3.97 16.98
C SER A 582 10.33 -4.75 18.30
N ILE A 583 11.02 -5.89 18.35
CA ILE A 583 11.16 -6.75 19.53
C ILE A 583 12.26 -6.21 20.44
N HIS A 584 13.35 -5.72 19.85
CA HIS A 584 14.56 -5.33 20.56
C HIS A 584 14.74 -3.79 20.72
N GLY A 585 13.79 -2.96 20.27
CA GLY A 585 13.86 -1.50 20.35
C GLY A 585 12.56 -0.73 20.06
N VAL A 586 12.60 0.60 20.30
CA VAL A 586 11.59 1.67 20.15
C VAL A 586 10.11 1.24 20.14
N LYS A 587 9.48 1.31 21.32
CA LYS A 587 8.07 0.94 21.58
C LYS A 587 7.02 1.93 21.04
N HIS A 588 7.38 2.79 20.09
CA HIS A 588 6.65 3.99 19.76
C HIS A 588 6.44 4.13 18.24
N MET A 589 5.23 3.84 17.76
CA MET A 589 4.80 4.15 16.39
C MET A 589 4.82 5.66 16.12
N ASP A 590 4.82 6.46 17.17
CA ASP A 590 4.75 7.91 17.26
C ASP A 590 6.11 8.61 17.39
N ALA A 591 7.20 7.88 17.69
CA ALA A 591 8.53 8.47 17.94
C ALA A 591 9.06 9.34 16.78
N CYS A 592 8.59 9.09 15.55
CA CYS A 592 8.96 9.89 14.36
C CYS A 592 8.13 11.17 14.19
N PHE A 593 7.06 11.32 14.96
CA PHE A 593 6.04 12.35 14.85
C PHE A 593 5.97 13.25 16.10
N GLU A 594 6.73 12.99 17.16
CA GLU A 594 6.73 13.78 18.41
C GLU A 594 6.99 15.29 18.20
N ALA A 595 7.72 15.66 17.14
CA ALA A 595 8.03 17.04 16.83
C ALA A 595 6.88 17.82 16.17
N ASP A 596 5.82 17.14 15.70
CA ASP A 596 4.69 17.75 15.03
C ASP A 596 3.38 17.48 15.81
N PRO A 597 2.41 18.41 15.78
CA PRO A 597 1.10 18.12 16.36
C PRO A 597 0.43 16.99 15.58
N ALA A 598 0.39 15.80 16.18
CA ALA A 598 -0.30 14.62 15.67
C ALA A 598 -1.52 14.33 16.54
N GLU A 599 -2.62 13.96 15.90
CA GLU A 599 -3.81 13.50 16.60
C GLU A 599 -3.81 11.98 16.73
N TYR A 600 -4.14 11.50 17.91
CA TYR A 600 -4.12 10.08 18.23
C TYR A 600 -5.53 9.59 18.57
N VAL A 601 -5.99 8.58 17.84
CA VAL A 601 -7.30 7.95 18.06
C VAL A 601 -7.13 6.46 18.33
N ARG A 602 -7.80 5.95 19.38
CA ARG A 602 -7.69 4.56 19.81
C ARG A 602 -8.99 3.78 19.61
N LEU A 603 -8.92 2.65 18.90
CA LEU A 603 -10.03 1.71 18.71
C LEU A 603 -9.88 0.51 19.65
N LYS A 604 -10.72 0.45 20.69
CA LYS A 604 -10.63 -0.58 21.74
C LYS A 604 -11.41 -1.86 21.44
N ARG A 605 -12.52 -1.73 20.71
CA ARG A 605 -13.46 -2.82 20.47
C ARG A 605 -13.04 -3.66 19.26
N THR A 606 -13.09 -4.99 19.39
CA THR A 606 -12.81 -5.94 18.30
C THR A 606 -14.05 -6.74 17.93
N TYR A 607 -14.34 -6.80 16.64
CA TYR A 607 -15.60 -7.34 16.10
C TYR A 607 -15.39 -8.64 15.31
N ARG A 608 -14.15 -8.98 15.03
CA ARG A 608 -13.78 -10.01 14.05
C ARG A 608 -13.89 -11.42 14.62
N SER A 609 -13.24 -11.66 15.75
CA SER A 609 -13.20 -12.96 16.42
C SER A 609 -14.34 -13.09 17.43
N THR A 610 -14.69 -14.32 17.81
CA THR A 610 -15.63 -14.59 18.90
C THR A 610 -15.10 -14.03 20.23
N ARG A 611 -16.02 -13.68 21.13
CA ARG A 611 -15.69 -13.16 22.46
C ARG A 611 -14.70 -14.06 23.20
N GLN A 612 -14.90 -15.38 23.12
CA GLN A 612 -14.06 -16.38 23.76
C GLN A 612 -12.60 -16.34 23.26
N ILE A 613 -12.40 -16.26 21.94
CA ILE A 613 -11.06 -16.16 21.33
C ILE A 613 -10.38 -14.85 21.77
N VAL A 614 -11.12 -13.74 21.77
CA VAL A 614 -10.58 -12.43 22.17
C VAL A 614 -10.23 -12.42 23.66
N GLU A 615 -11.09 -12.95 24.54
CA GLU A 615 -10.82 -13.03 25.98
C GLU A 615 -9.57 -13.89 26.27
N LEU A 616 -9.41 -15.02 25.58
CA LEU A 616 -8.22 -15.86 25.69
C LEU A 616 -6.95 -15.12 25.24
N THR A 617 -6.97 -14.51 24.04
CA THR A 617 -5.81 -13.79 23.50
C THR A 617 -5.48 -12.52 24.28
N LYS A 618 -6.49 -11.86 24.86
CA LYS A 618 -6.34 -10.75 25.81
C LYS A 618 -5.60 -11.18 27.07
N ALA A 619 -5.94 -12.34 27.63
CA ALA A 619 -5.29 -12.87 28.82
C ALA A 619 -3.82 -13.28 28.56
N MET A 620 -3.46 -13.59 27.32
CA MET A 620 -2.07 -13.88 26.93
C MET A 620 -1.17 -12.63 26.91
N LEU A 621 -1.74 -11.42 26.78
CA LEU A 621 -0.99 -10.16 26.68
C LEU A 621 -0.79 -9.50 28.06
N GLN A 622 0.36 -8.86 28.27
CA GLN A 622 0.63 -8.08 29.48
C GLN A 622 -0.26 -6.82 29.57
N ASP A 623 -0.51 -6.15 28.42
CA ASP A 623 -1.34 -4.94 28.31
C ASP A 623 -2.72 -5.21 27.68
N GLY A 624 -3.22 -6.45 27.77
CA GLY A 624 -4.47 -6.85 27.11
C GLY A 624 -5.73 -6.14 27.65
N ALA A 625 -5.66 -5.53 28.84
CA ALA A 625 -6.79 -4.95 29.57
C ALA A 625 -7.65 -3.99 28.73
N ASP A 626 -7.03 -3.25 27.81
CA ASP A 626 -7.67 -2.23 26.97
C ASP A 626 -8.46 -2.78 25.77
N ILE A 627 -8.39 -4.09 25.50
CA ILE A 627 -9.11 -4.73 24.40
C ILE A 627 -10.51 -5.13 24.87
N GLU A 628 -11.54 -4.66 24.19
CA GLU A 628 -12.94 -5.00 24.49
C GLU A 628 -13.46 -5.99 23.44
N PRO A 629 -13.81 -7.23 23.82
CA PRO A 629 -14.44 -8.16 22.91
C PRO A 629 -15.85 -7.68 22.57
N PHE A 630 -16.25 -7.87 21.32
CA PHE A 630 -17.63 -7.73 20.94
C PHE A 630 -18.47 -8.91 21.44
N ASN A 631 -19.77 -8.69 21.71
CA ASN A 631 -20.70 -9.69 22.25
C ASN A 631 -21.13 -10.75 21.22
N ARG A 632 -20.16 -11.37 20.54
CA ARG A 632 -20.37 -12.50 19.64
C ARG A 632 -19.94 -13.77 20.35
N ASN A 633 -20.90 -14.55 20.84
CA ASN A 633 -20.59 -15.84 21.44
C ASN A 633 -20.25 -16.86 20.34
N GLY A 634 -19.21 -17.66 20.59
CA GLY A 634 -18.87 -18.84 19.80
C GLY A 634 -18.42 -19.99 20.68
N GLU A 635 -17.80 -20.98 20.06
CA GLU A 635 -17.22 -22.12 20.78
C GLU A 635 -15.98 -21.68 21.59
N MET A 636 -15.71 -22.42 22.67
CA MET A 636 -14.52 -22.18 23.48
C MET A 636 -13.27 -22.65 22.72
N PRO A 637 -12.15 -21.91 22.78
CA PRO A 637 -10.89 -22.39 22.23
C PRO A 637 -10.50 -23.73 22.83
N LEU A 638 -10.06 -24.65 21.97
CA LEU A 638 -9.62 -25.99 22.39
C LEU A 638 -8.10 -26.03 22.52
N VAL A 639 -7.64 -26.73 23.55
CA VAL A 639 -6.21 -26.95 23.78
C VAL A 639 -5.97 -28.46 23.86
N PHE A 640 -5.12 -28.97 22.96
CA PHE A 640 -4.72 -30.38 22.90
C PHE A 640 -3.29 -30.56 23.36
N LYS A 641 -3.08 -31.48 24.29
CA LYS A 641 -1.77 -32.02 24.61
C LYS A 641 -1.44 -33.18 23.68
N THR A 642 -0.21 -33.24 23.19
CA THR A 642 0.28 -34.34 22.36
C THR A 642 1.53 -34.97 22.97
N GLU A 643 1.69 -36.29 22.79
CA GLU A 643 2.83 -37.05 23.34
C GLU A 643 4.01 -37.15 22.35
N GLY A 644 3.83 -36.67 21.12
CA GLY A 644 4.86 -36.64 20.09
C GLY A 644 4.34 -36.15 18.74
N ARG A 645 5.24 -36.03 17.75
CA ARG A 645 4.92 -35.47 16.42
C ARG A 645 3.88 -36.30 15.65
N GLU A 646 3.95 -37.62 15.76
CA GLU A 646 3.00 -38.53 15.11
C GLU A 646 1.58 -38.35 15.66
N ASP A 647 1.44 -38.32 16.99
CA ASP A 647 0.16 -38.07 17.67
C ASP A 647 -0.40 -36.68 17.32
N LEU A 648 0.49 -35.67 17.27
CA LEU A 648 0.14 -34.31 16.86
C LEU A 648 -0.43 -34.26 15.43
N CYS A 649 0.20 -34.92 14.46
CA CYS A 649 -0.30 -34.98 13.08
C CYS A 649 -1.63 -35.73 12.97
N GLN A 650 -1.81 -36.81 13.72
CA GLN A 650 -3.08 -37.56 13.74
C GLN A 650 -4.22 -36.74 14.34
N LYS A 651 -3.98 -36.06 15.47
CA LYS A 651 -4.97 -35.18 16.11
C LYS A 651 -5.29 -33.96 15.24
N LEU A 652 -4.29 -33.34 14.61
CA LEU A 652 -4.50 -32.27 13.63
C LEU A 652 -5.41 -32.71 12.49
N THR A 653 -5.14 -33.87 11.90
CA THR A 653 -5.94 -34.40 10.78
C THR A 653 -7.40 -34.64 11.20
N LYS A 654 -7.62 -35.24 12.37
CA LYS A 654 -8.97 -35.46 12.92
C LYS A 654 -9.72 -34.15 13.15
N GLU A 655 -9.03 -33.14 13.69
CA GLU A 655 -9.62 -31.82 13.95
C GLU A 655 -9.93 -31.07 12.65
N ILE A 656 -9.07 -31.15 11.63
CA ILE A 656 -9.34 -30.60 10.30
C ILE A 656 -10.59 -31.25 9.68
N ASP A 657 -10.72 -32.57 9.79
CA ASP A 657 -11.92 -33.27 9.32
C ASP A 657 -13.18 -32.88 10.08
N ARG A 658 -13.07 -32.64 11.40
CA ARG A 658 -14.17 -32.12 12.22
C ARG A 658 -14.62 -30.74 11.72
N LEU A 659 -13.67 -29.83 11.49
CA LEU A 659 -13.93 -28.47 11.03
C LEU A 659 -14.52 -28.45 9.61
N LYS A 660 -14.04 -29.32 8.71
CA LYS A 660 -14.64 -29.51 7.37
C LYS A 660 -16.08 -29.98 7.45
N LYS A 661 -16.39 -30.94 8.34
CA LYS A 661 -17.76 -31.43 8.56
C LYS A 661 -18.69 -30.37 9.16
N GLN A 662 -18.14 -29.43 9.94
CA GLN A 662 -18.86 -28.26 10.46
C GLN A 662 -19.10 -27.17 9.39
N GLY A 663 -18.53 -27.32 8.19
CA GLY A 663 -18.76 -26.42 7.05
C GLY A 663 -17.81 -25.21 7.01
N HIS A 664 -16.72 -25.21 7.76
CA HIS A 664 -15.70 -24.16 7.67
C HIS A 664 -14.96 -24.24 6.33
N GLU A 665 -14.88 -23.11 5.61
CA GLU A 665 -14.33 -23.06 4.25
C GLU A 665 -12.83 -22.74 4.24
N THR A 666 -12.36 -22.00 5.24
CA THR A 666 -10.97 -21.54 5.35
C THR A 666 -10.35 -22.04 6.66
N ILE A 667 -9.47 -23.04 6.54
CA ILE A 667 -8.81 -23.69 7.69
C ILE A 667 -7.30 -23.50 7.56
N ALA A 668 -6.68 -22.84 8.53
CA ALA A 668 -5.24 -22.63 8.55
C ALA A 668 -4.56 -23.37 9.69
N VAL A 669 -3.48 -24.07 9.35
CA VAL A 669 -2.50 -24.57 10.31
C VAL A 669 -1.34 -23.59 10.35
N ILE A 670 -1.22 -22.85 11.45
CA ILE A 670 -0.19 -21.83 11.62
C ILE A 670 0.99 -22.41 12.39
N CYS A 671 2.19 -22.32 11.78
CA CYS A 671 3.45 -22.71 12.43
C CYS A 671 4.32 -21.47 12.72
N LYS A 672 5.34 -21.62 13.57
CA LYS A 672 6.25 -20.53 13.93
C LYS A 672 7.17 -20.15 12.76
N THR A 673 7.72 -21.15 12.06
CA THR A 673 8.70 -20.94 10.97
C THR A 673 8.34 -21.70 9.70
N ALA A 674 8.92 -21.30 8.56
CA ALA A 674 8.80 -22.01 7.29
C ALA A 674 9.33 -23.45 7.38
N GLN A 675 10.41 -23.67 8.13
CA GLN A 675 10.94 -25.02 8.34
C GLN A 675 9.92 -25.93 9.03
N GLN A 676 9.22 -25.43 10.06
CA GLN A 676 8.13 -26.17 10.69
C GLN A 676 6.95 -26.39 9.74
N CYS A 677 6.61 -25.40 8.90
CA CYS A 677 5.56 -25.57 7.90
C CYS A 677 5.87 -26.69 6.90
N ILE A 678 7.11 -26.77 6.42
CA ILE A 678 7.53 -27.83 5.49
C ILE A 678 7.42 -29.20 6.16
N GLN A 679 7.84 -29.32 7.42
CA GLN A 679 7.72 -30.55 8.20
C GLN A 679 6.26 -30.93 8.41
N ALA A 680 5.43 -29.99 8.90
CA ALA A 680 4.01 -30.21 9.12
C ALA A 680 3.31 -30.64 7.83
N HIS A 681 3.57 -29.95 6.71
CA HIS A 681 3.01 -30.30 5.40
C HIS A 681 3.44 -31.71 4.96
N ALA A 682 4.73 -32.04 5.03
CA ALA A 682 5.22 -33.35 4.62
C ALA A 682 4.51 -34.51 5.35
N HIS A 683 4.26 -34.35 6.66
CA HIS A 683 3.54 -35.34 7.46
C HIS A 683 2.03 -35.34 7.19
N MET A 684 1.41 -34.16 6.99
CA MET A 684 -0.04 -34.06 6.78
C MET A 684 -0.47 -34.49 5.38
N SER A 685 0.36 -34.29 4.36
CA SER A 685 0.08 -34.67 2.96
C SER A 685 -0.12 -36.18 2.77
N GLU A 686 0.30 -37.01 3.73
CA GLU A 686 0.04 -38.45 3.73
C GLU A 686 -1.43 -38.79 4.01
N TYR A 687 -2.15 -37.90 4.68
CA TYR A 687 -3.53 -38.15 5.14
C TYR A 687 -4.56 -37.25 4.48
N ILE A 688 -4.20 -36.00 4.18
CA ILE A 688 -5.11 -34.97 3.66
C ILE A 688 -4.44 -34.11 2.60
N ASP A 689 -5.22 -33.72 1.59
CA ASP A 689 -4.78 -32.69 0.64
C ASP A 689 -4.74 -31.33 1.34
N VAL A 690 -3.53 -30.81 1.50
CA VAL A 690 -3.23 -29.58 2.25
C VAL A 690 -2.25 -28.77 1.43
N ARG A 691 -2.51 -27.47 1.33
CA ARG A 691 -1.63 -26.57 0.57
C ARG A 691 -0.60 -25.93 1.48
N LEU A 692 0.67 -26.03 1.12
CA LEU A 692 1.73 -25.22 1.73
C LEU A 692 1.80 -23.84 1.07
N ILE A 693 1.67 -22.78 1.87
CA ILE A 693 1.80 -21.40 1.40
C ILE A 693 3.24 -20.94 1.66
N HIS A 694 3.93 -20.60 0.57
CA HIS A 694 5.26 -20.00 0.57
C HIS A 694 5.23 -18.57 0.05
N LYS A 695 6.34 -17.85 0.22
CA LYS A 695 6.49 -16.43 -0.17
C LYS A 695 6.09 -16.15 -1.63
N GLU A 696 6.28 -17.11 -2.53
CA GLU A 696 6.06 -16.96 -3.98
C GLU A 696 4.63 -17.33 -4.43
N ASN A 697 3.89 -18.12 -3.64
CA ASN A 697 2.56 -18.65 -3.97
C ASN A 697 1.50 -18.10 -3.03
N GLN A 698 1.19 -16.81 -3.17
CA GLN A 698 0.31 -16.10 -2.24
C GLN A 698 -1.18 -16.13 -2.61
N THR A 699 -1.63 -16.77 -3.71
CA THR A 699 -3.05 -16.72 -4.06
C THR A 699 -3.93 -17.47 -3.04
N PHE A 700 -4.71 -16.71 -2.28
CA PHE A 700 -5.65 -17.26 -1.30
C PHE A 700 -6.76 -18.03 -2.00
N GLN A 701 -6.95 -19.28 -1.61
CA GLN A 701 -8.02 -20.15 -2.11
C GLN A 701 -8.69 -20.83 -0.92
N LYS A 702 -9.99 -21.11 -1.05
CA LYS A 702 -10.75 -21.88 -0.06
C LYS A 702 -10.11 -23.27 0.13
N GLY A 703 -10.11 -23.78 1.35
CA GLY A 703 -9.52 -25.07 1.71
C GLY A 703 -8.59 -25.02 2.93
N VAL A 704 -7.79 -26.08 3.07
CA VAL A 704 -6.84 -26.24 4.18
C VAL A 704 -5.46 -25.80 3.73
N CYS A 705 -4.81 -24.95 4.53
CA CYS A 705 -3.45 -24.51 4.26
C CYS A 705 -2.55 -24.61 5.49
N VAL A 706 -1.25 -24.80 5.25
CA VAL A 706 -0.18 -24.67 6.24
C VAL A 706 0.60 -23.41 5.90
N ILE A 707 0.75 -22.52 6.87
CA ILE A 707 1.32 -21.19 6.65
C ILE A 707 2.13 -20.75 7.87
N PRO A 708 3.28 -20.07 7.69
CA PRO A 708 4.00 -19.51 8.82
C PRO A 708 3.28 -18.25 9.34
N VAL A 709 3.41 -17.99 10.64
CA VAL A 709 2.73 -16.90 11.35
C VAL A 709 2.87 -15.52 10.68
N TYR A 710 4.05 -15.20 10.14
CA TYR A 710 4.32 -13.91 9.51
C TYR A 710 3.66 -13.75 8.13
N LEU A 711 3.37 -14.84 7.41
CA LEU A 711 2.57 -14.79 6.17
C LEU A 711 1.07 -14.82 6.46
N ALA A 712 0.66 -15.42 7.58
CA ALA A 712 -0.73 -15.40 8.03
C ALA A 712 -1.19 -14.01 8.47
N LYS A 713 -0.26 -13.12 8.83
CA LYS A 713 -0.56 -11.73 9.21
C LYS A 713 -1.24 -11.00 8.04
N GLY A 714 -2.35 -10.32 8.34
CA GLY A 714 -3.19 -9.65 7.34
C GLY A 714 -4.19 -10.56 6.62
N ILE A 715 -4.17 -11.88 6.84
CA ILE A 715 -5.15 -12.84 6.31
C ILE A 715 -6.16 -13.21 7.41
N GLU A 716 -7.33 -13.70 7.02
CA GLU A 716 -8.38 -14.17 7.92
C GLU A 716 -8.77 -15.61 7.59
N PHE A 717 -9.05 -16.40 8.63
CA PHE A 717 -9.49 -17.79 8.50
C PHE A 717 -10.67 -18.07 9.42
N ASP A 718 -11.61 -18.88 8.96
CA ASP A 718 -12.76 -19.31 9.76
C ASP A 718 -12.29 -20.07 11.00
N ALA A 719 -11.33 -20.98 10.79
CA ALA A 719 -10.73 -21.80 11.82
C ALA A 719 -9.20 -21.79 11.73
N VAL A 720 -8.55 -21.69 12.88
CA VAL A 720 -7.09 -21.72 13.01
C VAL A 720 -6.67 -22.82 13.97
N LEU A 721 -5.69 -23.61 13.55
CA LEU A 721 -4.98 -24.59 14.36
C LEU A 721 -3.54 -24.10 14.54
N VAL A 722 -3.12 -23.84 15.78
CA VAL A 722 -1.72 -23.52 16.09
C VAL A 722 -0.96 -24.83 16.25
N TYR A 723 0.05 -25.06 15.40
CA TYR A 723 0.70 -26.36 15.24
C TYR A 723 1.40 -26.88 16.50
N ASP A 724 2.25 -26.08 17.16
CA ASP A 724 2.97 -26.49 18.37
C ASP A 724 3.33 -25.28 19.24
N ALA A 725 2.51 -25.01 20.26
CA ALA A 725 2.67 -23.95 21.26
C ALA A 725 3.32 -24.47 22.55
N SER A 726 4.34 -25.32 22.42
CA SER A 726 5.13 -25.84 23.54
C SER A 726 6.12 -24.81 24.10
N GLU A 727 6.58 -25.06 25.32
CA GLU A 727 7.63 -24.24 25.95
C GLU A 727 8.91 -24.21 25.09
N GLU A 728 9.30 -25.29 24.41
CA GLU A 728 10.51 -25.28 23.57
C GLU A 728 10.46 -24.22 22.45
N HIS A 729 9.26 -23.94 21.93
CA HIS A 729 9.07 -23.04 20.80
C HIS A 729 8.61 -21.65 21.21
N TYR A 730 7.97 -21.48 22.37
CA TYR A 730 7.38 -20.22 22.80
C TYR A 730 7.80 -19.85 24.23
N GLN A 731 8.93 -19.15 24.36
CA GLN A 731 9.53 -18.76 25.66
C GLN A 731 9.66 -17.25 25.83
N THR A 732 9.96 -16.55 24.75
CA THR A 732 10.33 -15.13 24.79
C THR A 732 9.11 -14.23 24.67
N GLU A 733 9.22 -12.97 25.07
CA GLU A 733 8.15 -11.97 24.82
C GLU A 733 7.86 -11.79 23.33
N HIS A 734 8.84 -12.07 22.46
CA HIS A 734 8.60 -12.12 21.02
C HIS A 734 7.63 -13.25 20.66
N ASP A 735 7.89 -14.44 21.18
CA ASP A 735 7.06 -15.61 20.94
C ASP A 735 5.62 -15.40 21.44
N ARG A 736 5.44 -14.68 22.57
CA ARG A 736 4.11 -14.27 23.05
C ARG A 736 3.33 -13.52 21.97
N ARG A 737 3.97 -12.55 21.30
CA ARG A 737 3.35 -11.76 20.22
C ARG A 737 3.11 -12.58 18.96
N LEU A 738 3.99 -13.52 18.63
CA LEU A 738 3.77 -14.46 17.52
C LEU A 738 2.54 -15.33 17.80
N LEU A 739 2.43 -15.89 19.00
CA LEU A 739 1.29 -16.71 19.40
C LEU A 739 -0.01 -15.89 19.41
N TYR A 740 0.02 -14.69 19.99
CA TYR A 740 -1.10 -13.74 19.93
C TYR A 740 -1.52 -13.46 18.48
N THR A 741 -0.56 -13.21 17.59
CA THR A 741 -0.82 -12.93 16.17
C THR A 741 -1.44 -14.13 15.48
N ALA A 742 -0.94 -15.35 15.74
CA ALA A 742 -1.49 -16.59 15.20
C ALA A 742 -2.93 -16.83 15.67
N CYS A 743 -3.20 -16.72 16.97
CA CYS A 743 -4.53 -16.93 17.53
C CYS A 743 -5.55 -15.90 17.03
N THR A 744 -5.16 -14.62 16.89
CA THR A 744 -6.04 -13.55 16.40
C THR A 744 -6.37 -13.63 14.90
N ARG A 745 -5.80 -14.57 14.15
CA ARG A 745 -6.23 -14.83 12.76
C ARG A 745 -7.56 -15.57 12.68
N ALA A 746 -7.96 -16.24 13.77
CA ALA A 746 -9.16 -17.07 13.84
C ALA A 746 -10.44 -16.24 14.00
N MET A 747 -11.45 -16.50 13.16
CA MET A 747 -12.75 -15.84 13.25
C MET A 747 -13.74 -16.59 14.13
N HIS A 748 -13.87 -17.90 13.96
CA HIS A 748 -14.90 -18.72 14.61
C HIS A 748 -14.33 -19.76 15.58
N MET A 749 -13.31 -20.51 15.15
CA MET A 749 -12.74 -21.62 15.90
C MET A 749 -11.24 -21.48 16.07
N LEU A 750 -10.75 -21.71 17.29
CA LEU A 750 -9.33 -21.71 17.60
C LEU A 750 -8.97 -23.01 18.32
N THR A 751 -7.98 -23.72 17.79
CA THR A 751 -7.41 -24.90 18.41
C THR A 751 -5.91 -24.71 18.58
N VAL A 752 -5.37 -24.99 19.77
CA VAL A 752 -3.95 -24.86 20.08
C VAL A 752 -3.39 -26.22 20.47
N PHE A 753 -2.39 -26.71 19.74
CA PHE A 753 -1.67 -27.93 20.06
C PHE A 753 -0.35 -27.58 20.74
N TYR A 754 0.11 -28.45 21.64
CA TYR A 754 1.47 -28.37 22.18
C TYR A 754 1.99 -29.78 22.47
N THR A 755 3.29 -29.97 22.25
CA THR A 755 4.00 -31.21 22.59
C THR A 755 4.69 -31.08 23.94
N GLY A 756 4.55 -32.08 24.82
CA GLY A 756 5.27 -32.08 26.11
C GLY A 756 4.69 -31.07 27.12
N GLU A 757 5.46 -30.00 27.41
CA GLU A 757 5.05 -28.91 28.32
C GLU A 757 4.43 -27.73 27.53
N ALA A 758 3.29 -27.24 28.02
CA ALA A 758 2.62 -26.09 27.41
C ALA A 758 3.45 -24.82 27.62
N SER A 759 3.46 -23.94 26.62
CA SER A 759 4.10 -22.63 26.76
C SER A 759 3.58 -21.87 27.99
N PRO A 760 4.43 -21.08 28.69
CA PRO A 760 4.03 -20.22 29.80
C PRO A 760 2.89 -19.27 29.43
N PHE A 761 2.73 -18.92 28.15
CA PHE A 761 1.66 -18.04 27.69
C PHE A 761 0.30 -18.74 27.63
N VAL A 762 0.27 -20.06 27.44
CA VAL A 762 -0.97 -20.85 27.48
C VAL A 762 -1.34 -21.14 28.94
N THR A 763 -0.37 -21.44 29.79
CA THR A 763 -0.61 -21.74 31.22
C THR A 763 -0.95 -20.50 32.05
N ALA A 764 -0.53 -19.31 31.62
CA ALA A 764 -0.91 -18.04 32.24
C ALA A 764 -2.39 -17.65 31.99
N VAL A 765 -3.06 -18.27 31.02
CA VAL A 765 -4.47 -18.00 30.73
C VAL A 765 -5.35 -18.70 31.77
N PRO A 766 -6.35 -18.02 32.35
CA PRO A 766 -7.31 -18.65 33.24
C PRO A 766 -8.00 -19.89 32.63
N PRO A 767 -8.09 -21.04 33.34
CA PRO A 767 -8.64 -22.29 32.79
C PRO A 767 -10.10 -22.22 32.31
N HIS A 768 -10.86 -21.20 32.71
CA HIS A 768 -12.24 -21.02 32.25
C HIS A 768 -12.33 -20.41 30.84
N LEU A 769 -11.23 -19.94 30.26
CA LEU A 769 -11.17 -19.30 28.94
C LEU A 769 -10.85 -20.27 27.80
N TYR A 770 -10.58 -21.54 28.11
CA TYR A 770 -10.36 -22.60 27.13
C TYR A 770 -10.85 -23.95 27.63
N GLN A 771 -10.99 -24.91 26.73
CA GLN A 771 -11.33 -26.30 27.05
C GLN A 771 -10.14 -27.19 26.73
N ASN A 772 -9.68 -27.96 27.73
CA ASN A 772 -8.71 -29.03 27.48
C ASN A 772 -9.44 -30.17 26.77
N ALA A 773 -8.95 -30.54 25.59
CA ALA A 773 -9.46 -31.67 24.84
C ALA A 773 -8.44 -32.82 24.89
N GLU A 774 -8.96 -34.05 25.01
CA GLU A 774 -8.15 -35.28 25.09
C GLU A 774 -7.67 -35.76 23.72
#